data_AF-A0A4R3HYN4-F1
#
_entry.id   AF-A0A4R3HYN4-F1
#
_cell.length_a   1.000
_cell.length_b   1.000
_cell.length_c   1.000
_cell.angle_alpha   90.00
_cell.angle_beta   90.00
_cell.angle_gamma   90.00
#
_symmetry.space_group_name_H-M   'P 1'
#
loop_
_entity.id
_entity.type
_entity.pdbx_description
1 polymer ?
#
loop_
_entity_poly.entity_id
_entity_poly.type
_entity_poly.pdbx_seq_one_letter_code
_entity_poly.pdbx_strand_id
1 'polypeptide(L)'
;MNTRILHAGLATLTCALLLSACGGGGGESSSATVVAAPVQSAATTGPDMFLLFPNAIRLDDGTLEMNTPAYAQAYYEAIDPNNDKDTLAKWKAANGFGTTAGTLGEVSATFGDVRDLGYGRRMSARQNPDGTIAMFVENYQVNAGEGYTYTRLNLDAAVAAVQGGGANGTRSDNRWHIGTNAIEFSPGPNGGAPFVKFYTFSPTTGQRELVADLDGRGNKAMPGICINCHGGRGDPLTPAGADGKPLFPLAQNSVSQHRGDVQGRMQMFNLDVLDFAATPGFTRAELEPVLKSMNRMVLCSYPLSAPSALPEDACRPAASVAASNEWQGTAAQMLKAAYGGDGLPNANFSDTYVPTGWLTAGQSTLYRNVVRPACITCHSVRGTGNQSEVDFMSYAKFQGYSDRIKAHVIERGNMPLAKIVYEDFWASNAPNELAVWLESLGLGYAVRDSQGLALRPGRPIADPGPDRTVRRGPVTLSAANSLYASTYNWTISSNPGNAASLTNASSATPTFNATADGTYLVQLVASNGATSSAPVTLKLVVNNGLTPAPSAIRFADVKTVLQSAGCTTCHTTTAVAPRPPLFFTDIDRNGDSTVDATDDAWFYKEVRGRVNFADVVASPLLRKPSNHHHNGGLQPGFDNSLEPGSPGRANYDLILNWILNGAPR
;
A
#
# COMPACT_ATOMS: atom_id res chain seq x y z
N MET A 1 39.31 -4.04 68.88
CA MET A 1 40.27 -4.91 69.61
C MET A 1 40.29 -6.24 68.87
N ASN A 2 41.39 -6.57 68.18
CA ASN A 2 42.60 -7.23 68.72
C ASN A 2 42.34 -8.73 68.96
N THR A 3 43.10 -9.69 68.41
CA THR A 3 44.17 -9.62 67.38
C THR A 3 44.37 -11.00 66.72
N ARG A 4 45.23 -11.05 65.68
CA ARG A 4 45.76 -12.25 64.99
C ARG A 4 46.36 -13.28 65.98
N ILE A 5 46.53 -14.57 65.65
CA ILE A 5 47.59 -15.12 64.76
C ILE A 5 47.25 -16.54 64.23
N LEU A 6 47.47 -16.71 62.92
CA LEU A 6 47.86 -17.88 62.07
C LEU A 6 48.05 -19.26 62.73
N HIS A 7 47.71 -20.40 62.08
CA HIS A 7 48.08 -20.87 60.73
C HIS A 7 47.08 -21.96 60.24
N ALA A 8 47.01 -22.46 58.98
CA ALA A 8 47.35 -21.99 57.62
C ALA A 8 46.84 -23.04 56.59
N GLY A 9 46.66 -22.70 55.29
CA GLY A 9 46.30 -23.68 54.25
C GLY A 9 45.56 -23.12 53.02
N LEU A 10 46.21 -23.18 51.85
CA LEU A 10 45.79 -22.90 50.46
C LEU A 10 44.30 -22.66 50.12
N ALA A 11 44.00 -21.49 49.54
CA ALA A 11 43.33 -21.33 48.23
C ALA A 11 43.26 -19.83 47.81
N THR A 12 44.09 -19.41 46.85
CA THR A 12 44.06 -18.07 46.20
C THR A 12 43.08 -18.09 45.01
N LEU A 13 42.09 -17.19 44.75
CA LEU A 13 41.75 -15.79 45.09
C LEU A 13 42.01 -14.79 43.93
N THR A 14 40.94 -14.08 43.52
CA THR A 14 40.91 -12.74 42.84
C THR A 14 41.48 -12.62 41.40
N CYS A 15 41.18 -11.58 40.60
CA CYS A 15 40.51 -10.28 40.89
C CYS A 15 39.69 -9.74 39.71
N ALA A 16 39.03 -8.59 39.91
CA ALA A 16 38.40 -7.76 38.88
C ALA A 16 39.15 -6.42 38.70
N LEU A 17 38.71 -5.64 37.69
CA LEU A 17 38.86 -4.18 37.50
C LEU A 17 40.04 -3.59 36.67
N LEU A 18 39.63 -2.87 35.61
CA LEU A 18 40.04 -1.50 35.18
C LEU A 18 41.37 -1.22 34.42
N LEU A 19 41.19 -0.98 33.10
CA LEU A 19 41.40 0.29 32.35
C LEU A 19 42.81 0.82 31.95
N SER A 20 42.95 1.11 30.63
CA SER A 20 43.90 2.01 29.92
C SER A 20 45.41 1.62 29.91
N ALA A 21 46.19 1.80 28.83
CA ALA A 21 46.17 2.83 27.79
C ALA A 21 46.99 2.47 26.50
N CYS A 22 46.77 3.25 25.43
CA CYS A 22 47.68 3.63 24.33
C CYS A 22 48.56 2.60 23.55
N GLY A 23 48.51 2.67 22.21
CA GLY A 23 49.76 2.63 21.41
C GLY A 23 49.80 1.85 20.08
N GLY A 24 49.31 2.44 18.99
CA GLY A 24 50.07 2.59 17.73
C GLY A 24 50.38 1.41 16.79
N GLY A 25 49.79 1.47 15.58
CA GLY A 25 50.55 1.45 14.31
C GLY A 25 50.68 0.13 13.53
N GLY A 26 50.61 0.24 12.20
CA GLY A 26 50.95 -0.83 11.24
C GLY A 26 49.83 -1.07 10.21
N GLY A 27 50.12 -0.90 8.92
CA GLY A 27 49.14 -1.08 7.84
C GLY A 27 49.44 -2.25 6.90
N GLU A 28 48.65 -2.28 5.82
CA GLU A 28 48.84 -3.00 4.54
C GLU A 28 48.21 -4.39 4.32
N SER A 29 47.18 -4.36 3.45
CA SER A 29 46.92 -5.19 2.27
C SER A 29 46.54 -6.69 2.38
N SER A 30 45.24 -6.92 2.12
CA SER A 30 44.67 -7.93 1.21
C SER A 30 45.11 -9.40 1.27
N SER A 31 44.20 -10.28 1.70
CA SER A 31 43.47 -11.17 0.76
C SER A 31 42.34 -11.91 1.49
N ALA A 32 41.31 -12.34 0.76
CA ALA A 32 40.05 -12.80 1.35
C ALA A 32 40.11 -14.24 1.88
N THR A 33 39.40 -14.51 2.97
CA THR A 33 38.78 -15.83 3.21
C THR A 33 37.42 -15.63 3.86
N VAL A 34 36.42 -16.35 3.35
CA VAL A 34 35.01 -16.20 3.71
C VAL A 34 34.73 -16.74 5.11
N VAL A 35 34.04 -15.96 5.95
CA VAL A 35 33.21 -16.48 7.03
C VAL A 35 31.77 -16.14 6.67
N ALA A 36 30.95 -17.16 6.41
CA ALA A 36 29.54 -17.01 6.10
C ALA A 36 28.70 -17.04 7.38
N ALA A 37 27.54 -16.37 7.32
CA ALA A 37 26.49 -16.35 8.34
C ALA A 37 26.81 -15.54 9.62
N PRO A 38 25.81 -14.85 10.22
CA PRO A 38 24.54 -15.43 10.60
C PRO A 38 23.50 -15.50 9.49
N VAL A 39 22.94 -16.70 9.28
CA VAL A 39 21.66 -16.86 8.62
C VAL A 39 20.62 -16.49 9.67
N GLN A 40 20.19 -15.24 9.64
CA GLN A 40 18.85 -14.90 10.10
C GLN A 40 17.96 -14.81 8.87
N SER A 41 17.49 -15.98 8.42
CA SER A 41 16.22 -16.05 7.70
C SER A 41 15.16 -15.46 8.61
N ALA A 42 14.64 -14.28 8.25
CA ALA A 42 13.71 -13.52 9.08
C ALA A 42 12.53 -14.38 9.54
N ALA A 43 12.12 -14.20 10.80
CA ALA A 43 10.99 -14.92 11.37
C ALA A 43 9.69 -14.50 10.68
N THR A 44 9.22 -15.30 9.72
CA THR A 44 8.02 -15.05 8.92
C THR A 44 6.73 -15.33 9.71
N THR A 45 6.52 -14.59 10.79
CA THR A 45 5.31 -14.60 11.63
C THR A 45 4.95 -13.17 12.09
N GLY A 46 4.22 -12.44 11.25
CA GLY A 46 3.88 -11.01 11.47
C GLY A 46 4.50 -10.11 10.39
N PRO A 47 3.92 -8.93 10.11
CA PRO A 47 4.11 -8.32 8.79
C PRO A 47 5.35 -7.42 8.67
N ASP A 48 6.40 -7.94 8.04
CA ASP A 48 7.41 -7.14 7.29
C ASP A 48 6.81 -6.53 5.98
N MET A 49 5.49 -6.32 5.97
CA MET A 49 4.68 -5.85 4.86
C MET A 49 4.13 -4.42 5.09
N PHE A 50 4.42 -3.80 6.23
CA PHE A 50 4.15 -2.38 6.43
C PHE A 50 4.87 -1.57 5.33
N LEU A 51 4.25 -0.48 4.88
CA LEU A 51 4.73 0.34 3.75
C LEU A 51 5.04 -0.44 2.44
N LEU A 52 4.52 -1.65 2.25
CA LEU A 52 4.50 -2.32 0.94
C LEU A 52 3.12 -2.18 0.29
N PHE A 53 3.10 -2.02 -1.04
CA PHE A 53 1.85 -1.82 -1.79
C PHE A 53 0.92 -3.03 -1.65
N PRO A 54 -0.34 -2.84 -1.20
CA PRO A 54 -1.30 -3.94 -1.09
C PRO A 54 -1.53 -4.62 -2.43
N ASN A 55 -1.37 -5.94 -2.45
CA ASN A 55 -1.52 -6.77 -3.65
C ASN A 55 -0.45 -6.51 -4.73
N ALA A 56 0.79 -6.23 -4.30
CA ALA A 56 1.92 -6.16 -5.22
C ALA A 56 2.07 -7.43 -6.07
N ILE A 57 2.43 -7.24 -7.34
CA ILE A 57 2.53 -8.32 -8.34
C ILE A 57 3.73 -9.18 -8.00
N ARG A 58 3.47 -10.45 -7.69
CA ARG A 58 4.51 -11.45 -7.45
C ARG A 58 5.06 -11.96 -8.78
N LEU A 59 6.38 -11.94 -8.91
CA LEU A 59 7.14 -12.52 -10.02
C LEU A 59 7.40 -14.01 -9.75
N ASP A 60 7.85 -14.73 -10.78
CA ASP A 60 8.01 -16.19 -10.72
C ASP A 60 9.14 -16.63 -9.77
N ASP A 61 10.08 -15.73 -9.45
CA ASP A 61 11.11 -15.89 -8.42
C ASP A 61 10.60 -15.62 -6.98
N GLY A 62 9.33 -15.24 -6.83
CA GLY A 62 8.70 -14.91 -5.56
C GLY A 62 8.87 -13.46 -5.09
N THR A 63 9.66 -12.64 -5.80
CA THR A 63 9.80 -11.20 -5.50
C THR A 63 8.53 -10.42 -5.87
N LEU A 64 8.42 -9.18 -5.40
CA LEU A 64 7.31 -8.28 -5.70
C LEU A 64 7.79 -7.22 -6.68
N GLU A 65 7.26 -7.16 -7.91
CA GLU A 65 7.77 -6.29 -9.00
C GLU A 65 7.91 -4.83 -8.54
N MET A 66 6.88 -4.31 -7.87
CA MET A 66 6.80 -2.94 -7.33
C MET A 66 7.79 -2.63 -6.19
N ASN A 67 8.43 -3.67 -5.63
CA ASN A 67 9.44 -3.55 -4.58
C ASN A 67 10.86 -3.85 -5.08
N THR A 68 11.08 -3.88 -6.41
CA THR A 68 12.40 -4.09 -6.99
C THR A 68 13.12 -2.78 -7.30
N PRO A 69 14.47 -2.73 -7.24
CA PRO A 69 15.23 -1.58 -7.73
C PRO A 69 14.97 -1.23 -9.20
N ALA A 70 14.65 -2.23 -10.04
CA ALA A 70 14.28 -2.03 -11.45
C ALA A 70 12.98 -1.21 -11.59
N TYR A 71 12.01 -1.40 -10.71
CA TYR A 71 10.77 -0.61 -10.67
C TYR A 71 11.04 0.86 -10.32
N ALA A 72 11.88 1.09 -9.30
CA ALA A 72 12.32 2.43 -8.93
C ALA A 72 13.15 3.12 -10.02
N GLN A 73 14.00 2.36 -10.72
CA GLN A 73 14.74 2.88 -11.87
C GLN A 73 13.78 3.28 -12.99
N ALA A 74 12.87 2.41 -13.42
CA ALA A 74 11.89 2.73 -14.46
C ALA A 74 10.99 3.93 -14.07
N TYR A 75 10.68 4.08 -12.78
CA TYR A 75 9.97 5.26 -12.26
C TYR A 75 10.77 6.55 -12.46
N TYR A 76 12.04 6.58 -12.03
CA TYR A 76 12.88 7.76 -12.19
C TYR A 76 13.26 8.05 -13.64
N GLU A 77 13.49 7.03 -14.47
CA GLU A 77 13.66 7.19 -15.92
C GLU A 77 12.41 7.82 -16.57
N ALA A 78 11.21 7.60 -16.01
CA ALA A 78 9.98 8.22 -16.50
C ALA A 78 9.74 9.66 -16.00
N ILE A 79 10.11 10.00 -14.75
CA ILE A 79 9.82 11.32 -14.17
C ILE A 79 11.00 12.31 -14.17
N ASP A 80 12.22 11.83 -14.36
CA ASP A 80 13.49 12.58 -14.36
C ASP A 80 14.53 11.93 -15.30
N PRO A 81 14.23 11.81 -16.62
CA PRO A 81 15.02 11.03 -17.57
C PRO A 81 16.48 11.48 -17.71
N ASN A 82 16.77 12.77 -17.49
CA ASN A 82 18.10 13.34 -17.62
C ASN A 82 18.90 13.35 -16.31
N ASN A 83 18.31 12.89 -15.19
CA ASN A 83 18.87 13.04 -13.85
C ASN A 83 19.06 14.52 -13.43
N ASP A 84 18.11 15.36 -13.81
CA ASP A 84 18.04 16.78 -13.42
C ASP A 84 17.64 16.93 -11.94
N LYS A 85 17.15 15.87 -11.28
CA LYS A 85 16.77 15.83 -9.86
C LYS A 85 17.36 14.60 -9.11
N ASP A 86 18.51 14.09 -9.51
CA ASP A 86 19.20 12.94 -8.89
C ASP A 86 19.90 13.24 -7.54
N THR A 87 19.89 14.49 -7.08
CA THR A 87 20.38 14.89 -5.76
C THR A 87 19.43 15.88 -5.10
N LEU A 88 19.42 15.93 -3.78
CA LEU A 88 18.62 16.89 -3.01
C LEU A 88 18.95 18.33 -3.38
N ALA A 89 20.22 18.63 -3.71
CA ALA A 89 20.65 19.96 -4.14
C ALA A 89 20.06 20.32 -5.52
N LYS A 90 20.18 19.43 -6.51
CA LYS A 90 19.57 19.63 -7.83
C LYS A 90 18.04 19.69 -7.74
N TRP A 91 17.40 18.79 -6.99
CA TRP A 91 15.95 18.78 -6.78
C TRP A 91 15.44 20.08 -6.14
N LYS A 92 16.15 20.61 -5.13
CA LYS A 92 15.84 21.92 -4.53
C LYS A 92 15.98 23.07 -5.53
N ALA A 93 17.04 23.09 -6.32
CA ALA A 93 17.26 24.10 -7.35
C ALA A 93 16.19 24.04 -8.45
N ALA A 94 15.86 22.86 -8.95
CA ALA A 94 14.82 22.63 -9.95
C ALA A 94 13.41 23.01 -9.46
N ASN A 95 13.16 22.92 -8.15
CA ASN A 95 11.92 23.37 -7.52
C ASN A 95 11.99 24.81 -6.96
N GLY A 96 13.08 25.55 -7.21
CA GLY A 96 13.23 26.97 -6.91
C GLY A 96 13.52 27.34 -5.45
N PHE A 97 13.84 26.40 -4.56
CA PHE A 97 14.11 26.71 -3.14
C PHE A 97 15.20 27.78 -2.96
N GLY A 98 14.96 28.77 -2.10
CA GLY A 98 15.84 29.93 -1.91
C GLY A 98 15.71 31.03 -2.96
N THR A 99 14.75 30.94 -3.89
CA THR A 99 14.44 32.00 -4.87
C THR A 99 13.09 32.68 -4.56
N THR A 100 12.68 33.68 -5.34
CA THR A 100 11.37 34.36 -5.19
C THR A 100 10.23 33.33 -5.21
N ALA A 101 9.45 33.24 -4.13
CA ALA A 101 8.33 32.32 -4.00
C ALA A 101 7.01 32.89 -4.56
N GLY A 102 6.02 32.01 -4.75
CA GLY A 102 4.63 32.36 -5.05
C GLY A 102 3.87 32.86 -3.82
N THR A 103 2.55 33.03 -3.95
CA THR A 103 1.70 33.69 -2.94
C THR A 103 1.67 32.99 -1.57
N LEU A 104 1.82 31.66 -1.52
CA LEU A 104 1.91 30.91 -0.26
C LEU A 104 3.35 30.80 0.31
N GLY A 105 4.34 31.34 -0.40
CA GLY A 105 5.71 31.50 0.08
C GLY A 105 6.57 30.24 0.08
N GLU A 106 7.70 30.35 0.78
CA GLU A 106 8.59 29.25 1.17
C GLU A 106 8.68 29.25 2.70
N VAL A 107 8.34 28.13 3.32
CA VAL A 107 8.14 28.02 4.78
C VAL A 107 8.70 26.72 5.34
N SER A 108 8.99 26.67 6.64
CA SER A 108 9.50 25.47 7.32
C SER A 108 8.96 25.33 8.73
N ALA A 109 8.67 24.10 9.16
CA ALA A 109 8.21 23.77 10.51
C ALA A 109 8.94 22.52 11.02
N THR A 110 9.20 22.46 12.33
CA THR A 110 9.86 21.32 12.98
C THR A 110 9.00 20.78 14.11
N PHE A 111 8.62 19.50 14.03
CA PHE A 111 7.63 18.87 14.91
C PHE A 111 7.91 17.37 15.07
N GLY A 112 7.35 16.76 16.11
CA GLY A 112 7.28 15.31 16.27
C GLY A 112 6.05 14.77 15.55
N ASP A 113 6.18 13.64 14.88
CA ASP A 113 5.06 12.92 14.29
C ASP A 113 4.80 11.67 15.11
N VAL A 114 3.67 11.66 15.85
CA VAL A 114 3.38 10.60 16.82
C VAL A 114 2.58 9.44 16.22
N ARG A 115 2.26 9.45 14.91
CA ARG A 115 1.25 8.53 14.34
C ARG A 115 1.63 7.87 13.01
N ASP A 116 2.44 8.49 12.15
CA ASP A 116 2.88 7.86 10.89
C ASP A 116 4.15 7.02 11.13
N LEU A 117 5.33 7.65 11.17
CA LEU A 117 6.62 6.94 11.30
C LEU A 117 7.34 7.15 12.64
N GLY A 118 6.80 8.00 13.52
CA GLY A 118 7.39 8.23 14.85
C GLY A 118 8.58 9.19 14.84
N TYR A 119 8.86 9.89 13.74
CA TYR A 119 10.04 10.72 13.58
C TYR A 119 9.88 12.13 14.15
N GLY A 120 11.01 12.72 14.56
CA GLY A 120 11.13 14.17 14.54
C GLY A 120 11.31 14.59 13.10
N ARG A 121 10.57 15.60 12.65
CA ARG A 121 10.54 16.01 11.25
C ARG A 121 10.81 17.50 11.15
N ARG A 122 11.69 17.88 10.25
CA ARG A 122 11.73 19.25 9.71
C ARG A 122 11.12 19.21 8.32
N MET A 123 9.89 19.69 8.20
CA MET A 123 9.22 19.86 6.92
C MET A 123 9.51 21.25 6.37
N SER A 124 9.84 21.31 5.09
CA SER A 124 10.04 22.54 4.33
C SER A 124 9.17 22.48 3.08
N ALA A 125 8.39 23.54 2.83
CA ALA A 125 7.40 23.59 1.77
C ALA A 125 7.50 24.91 0.99
N ARG A 126 7.21 24.84 -0.30
CA ARG A 126 7.32 25.98 -1.21
C ARG A 126 6.21 25.92 -2.26
N GLN A 127 5.62 27.09 -2.54
CA GLN A 127 4.88 27.33 -3.77
C GLN A 127 5.72 28.23 -4.69
N ASN A 128 5.82 27.89 -5.97
CA ASN A 128 6.47 28.71 -6.99
C ASN A 128 5.48 29.74 -7.58
N PRO A 129 5.98 30.81 -8.24
CA PRO A 129 5.12 31.81 -8.90
C PRO A 129 4.19 31.24 -9.98
N ASP A 130 4.53 30.09 -10.58
CA ASP A 130 3.70 29.36 -11.56
C ASP A 130 2.63 28.45 -10.93
N GLY A 131 2.55 28.41 -9.60
CA GLY A 131 1.63 27.57 -8.84
C GLY A 131 2.13 26.14 -8.56
N THR A 132 3.29 25.72 -9.10
CA THR A 132 3.88 24.42 -8.75
C THR A 132 4.31 24.38 -7.28
N ILE A 133 4.30 23.18 -6.70
CA ILE A 133 4.43 22.99 -5.25
C ILE A 133 5.48 21.92 -4.98
N ALA A 134 6.37 22.19 -4.04
CA ALA A 134 7.42 21.27 -3.64
C ALA A 134 7.56 21.24 -2.11
N MET A 135 7.69 20.05 -1.54
CA MET A 135 7.94 19.86 -0.12
C MET A 135 9.02 18.81 0.10
N PHE A 136 9.88 19.00 1.09
CA PHE A 136 10.82 17.98 1.55
C PHE A 136 10.80 17.90 3.07
N VAL A 137 10.97 16.69 3.59
CA VAL A 137 11.04 16.40 5.02
C VAL A 137 12.36 15.74 5.36
N GLU A 138 13.10 16.35 6.29
CA GLU A 138 14.27 15.75 6.93
C GLU A 138 13.77 14.98 8.15
N ASN A 139 14.00 13.65 8.19
CA ASN A 139 13.51 12.78 9.26
C ASN A 139 14.62 12.46 10.27
N TYR A 140 14.30 12.58 11.55
CA TYR A 140 15.21 12.40 12.68
C TYR A 140 14.71 11.29 13.61
N GLN A 141 15.59 10.35 13.96
CA GLN A 141 15.28 9.22 14.83
C GLN A 141 16.43 8.94 15.81
N VAL A 142 16.09 8.83 17.09
CA VAL A 142 16.97 8.43 18.18
C VAL A 142 16.55 7.03 18.62
N ASN A 143 17.32 6.01 18.25
CA ASN A 143 16.99 4.62 18.55
C ASN A 143 17.27 4.28 20.02
N ALA A 144 16.20 4.24 20.83
CA ALA A 144 16.24 3.92 22.26
C ALA A 144 15.99 2.43 22.59
N GLY A 145 15.84 1.54 21.59
CA GLY A 145 15.58 0.11 21.80
C GLY A 145 15.34 -0.67 20.51
N GLU A 146 14.91 -1.94 20.64
CA GLU A 146 14.60 -2.85 19.54
C GLU A 146 13.21 -2.55 18.93
N GLY A 147 13.18 -1.61 17.99
CA GLY A 147 12.00 -1.31 17.16
C GLY A 147 11.66 0.19 17.10
N TYR A 148 11.08 0.62 15.98
CA TYR A 148 10.66 2.03 15.86
C TYR A 148 9.35 2.30 16.59
N THR A 149 9.32 3.45 17.26
CA THR A 149 8.17 4.05 17.92
C THR A 149 8.42 5.55 18.02
N TYR A 150 7.37 6.34 18.23
CA TYR A 150 7.58 7.75 18.58
C TYR A 150 8.27 7.86 19.95
N THR A 151 9.31 8.69 20.02
CA THR A 151 9.82 9.19 21.30
C THR A 151 10.07 10.68 21.20
N ARG A 152 9.95 11.39 22.33
CA ARG A 152 10.21 12.83 22.40
C ARG A 152 11.63 13.20 21.95
N LEU A 153 12.60 12.32 22.18
CA LEU A 153 14.00 12.47 21.74
C LEU A 153 14.12 12.66 20.23
N ASN A 154 13.21 12.10 19.43
CA ASN A 154 13.21 12.26 17.98
C ASN A 154 12.91 13.73 17.60
N LEU A 155 11.93 14.35 18.26
CA LEU A 155 11.64 15.79 18.12
C LEU A 155 12.78 16.64 18.68
N ASP A 156 13.32 16.31 19.86
CA ASP A 156 14.43 17.06 20.45
C ASP A 156 15.67 17.04 19.53
N ALA A 157 15.95 15.93 18.85
CA ALA A 157 16.99 15.82 17.83
C ALA A 157 16.72 16.70 16.59
N ALA A 158 15.46 16.75 16.11
CA ALA A 158 15.08 17.61 15.00
C ALA A 158 15.20 19.11 15.35
N VAL A 159 14.84 19.49 16.59
CA VAL A 159 15.02 20.86 17.10
C VAL A 159 16.51 21.20 17.22
N ALA A 160 17.32 20.32 17.81
CA ALA A 160 18.76 20.51 17.97
C ALA A 160 19.50 20.66 16.62
N ALA A 161 19.08 19.91 15.60
CA ALA A 161 19.63 20.00 14.24
C ALA A 161 19.42 21.38 13.59
N VAL A 162 18.31 22.04 13.91
CA VAL A 162 17.99 23.41 13.45
C VAL A 162 18.65 24.47 14.32
N GLN A 163 18.59 24.35 15.65
CA GLN A 163 18.95 25.44 16.57
C GLN A 163 20.43 25.83 16.59
N GLY A 164 21.35 24.88 16.45
CA GLY A 164 22.78 25.23 16.36
C GLY A 164 23.18 25.72 14.96
N GLY A 165 22.24 25.77 14.01
CA GLY A 165 22.47 26.26 12.68
C GLY A 165 22.51 27.78 12.61
N GLY A 166 23.57 28.33 12.02
CA GLY A 166 23.67 29.76 11.76
C GLY A 166 22.57 30.23 10.79
N ALA A 167 22.45 31.56 10.61
CA ALA A 167 21.37 32.22 9.85
C ALA A 167 21.19 31.77 8.38
N ASN A 168 22.09 30.95 7.82
CA ASN A 168 21.97 30.32 6.50
C ASN A 168 21.40 28.89 6.53
N GLY A 169 20.90 28.40 7.67
CA GLY A 169 20.24 27.09 7.78
C GLY A 169 21.18 25.88 7.69
N THR A 170 22.49 26.07 7.88
CA THR A 170 23.49 25.00 8.01
C THR A 170 23.19 24.15 9.26
N ARG A 171 23.14 22.82 9.13
CA ARG A 171 22.82 21.91 10.25
C ARG A 171 23.97 21.86 11.26
N SER A 172 23.66 21.89 12.55
CA SER A 172 24.65 21.72 13.65
C SER A 172 24.83 20.29 14.11
N ASP A 173 23.75 19.51 14.13
CA ASP A 173 23.76 18.11 14.55
C ASP A 173 22.98 17.27 13.54
N ASN A 174 23.69 16.49 12.72
CA ASN A 174 23.11 15.60 11.73
C ASN A 174 23.23 14.12 12.15
N ARG A 175 23.62 13.84 13.41
CA ARG A 175 23.87 12.45 13.89
C ARG A 175 22.64 11.55 13.85
N TRP A 176 21.45 12.15 13.92
CA TRP A 176 20.17 11.46 14.01
C TRP A 176 19.33 11.58 12.73
N HIS A 177 19.84 12.25 11.68
CA HIS A 177 19.14 12.40 10.41
C HIS A 177 19.25 11.10 9.60
N ILE A 178 18.12 10.41 9.42
CA ILE A 178 18.06 9.07 8.82
C ILE A 178 17.66 9.08 7.33
N GLY A 179 17.09 10.17 6.83
CA GLY A 179 16.74 10.31 5.42
C GLY A 179 15.92 11.55 5.11
N THR A 180 16.02 12.04 3.87
CA THR A 180 15.20 13.14 3.36
C THR A 180 14.22 12.62 2.30
N ASN A 181 12.91 12.66 2.57
CA ASN A 181 11.90 12.39 1.55
C ASN A 181 11.43 13.71 0.93
N ALA A 182 11.07 13.70 -0.35
CA ALA A 182 10.55 14.87 -1.03
C ALA A 182 9.40 14.53 -1.99
N ILE A 183 8.56 15.52 -2.22
CA ILE A 183 7.33 15.42 -3.00
C ILE A 183 7.14 16.71 -3.81
N GLU A 184 6.86 16.60 -5.10
CA GLU A 184 6.52 17.75 -5.94
C GLU A 184 5.21 17.53 -6.69
N PHE A 185 4.43 18.60 -6.85
CA PHE A 185 3.26 18.68 -7.73
C PHE A 185 3.61 19.66 -8.85
N SER A 186 3.97 19.09 -10.00
CA SER A 186 4.57 19.76 -11.15
C SER A 186 4.20 19.01 -12.45
N PRO A 187 4.28 19.64 -13.64
CA PRO A 187 4.20 18.93 -14.92
C PRO A 187 5.21 17.80 -15.07
N GLY A 188 5.05 16.93 -16.07
CA GLY A 188 6.08 15.95 -16.44
C GLY A 188 7.29 16.61 -17.12
N PRO A 189 8.39 15.87 -17.36
CA PRO A 189 9.50 16.34 -18.20
C PRO A 189 9.06 16.82 -19.60
N ASN A 190 7.96 16.26 -20.13
CA ASN A 190 7.35 16.67 -21.41
C ASN A 190 6.23 17.72 -21.24
N GLY A 191 6.11 18.36 -20.08
CA GLY A 191 5.02 19.29 -19.75
C GLY A 191 3.72 18.58 -19.35
N GLY A 192 2.58 19.11 -19.81
CA GLY A 192 1.24 18.58 -19.52
C GLY A 192 0.69 18.98 -18.14
N ALA A 193 -0.39 18.32 -17.72
CA ALA A 193 -1.03 18.59 -16.43
C ALA A 193 -0.14 18.15 -15.26
N PRO A 194 -0.09 18.91 -14.15
CA PRO A 194 0.73 18.57 -13.00
C PRO A 194 0.27 17.29 -12.29
N PHE A 195 1.22 16.53 -11.79
CA PHE A 195 0.98 15.33 -10.99
C PHE A 195 2.05 15.17 -9.90
N VAL A 196 1.73 14.37 -8.89
CA VAL A 196 2.59 14.14 -7.72
C VAL A 196 3.73 13.17 -8.05
N LYS A 197 4.96 13.59 -7.75
CA LYS A 197 6.19 12.80 -7.87
C LYS A 197 6.85 12.63 -6.51
N PHE A 198 7.51 11.51 -6.29
CA PHE A 198 8.15 11.16 -5.01
C PHE A 198 9.66 10.93 -5.17
N TYR A 199 10.43 11.47 -4.24
CA TYR A 199 11.88 11.32 -4.17
C TYR A 199 12.30 10.94 -2.75
N THR A 200 13.39 10.20 -2.65
CA THR A 200 14.09 9.97 -1.38
C THR A 200 15.58 10.18 -1.60
N PHE A 201 16.24 10.82 -0.64
CA PHE A 201 17.63 11.24 -0.73
C PHE A 201 18.39 10.83 0.52
N SER A 202 19.60 10.36 0.29
CA SER A 202 20.55 9.96 1.34
C SER A 202 20.81 11.13 2.30
N PRO A 203 20.71 10.93 3.63
CA PRO A 203 20.95 12.00 4.61
C PRO A 203 22.42 12.47 4.64
N THR A 204 23.32 11.63 4.11
CA THR A 204 24.77 11.84 4.12
C THR A 204 25.29 12.42 2.80
N THR A 205 24.92 11.83 1.66
CA THR A 205 25.46 12.23 0.35
C THR A 205 24.52 13.16 -0.44
N GLY A 206 23.25 13.25 -0.04
CA GLY A 206 22.21 13.94 -0.78
C GLY A 206 21.85 13.28 -2.12
N GLN A 207 22.41 12.11 -2.47
CA GLN A 207 22.08 11.37 -3.69
C GLN A 207 20.68 10.76 -3.59
N ARG A 208 19.98 10.67 -4.72
CA ARG A 208 18.66 10.03 -4.84
C ARG A 208 18.80 8.52 -4.69
N GLU A 209 18.00 7.94 -3.82
CA GLU A 209 18.03 6.49 -3.55
C GLU A 209 16.85 5.79 -4.26
N LEU A 210 17.08 4.56 -4.73
CA LEU A 210 16.05 3.73 -5.36
C LEU A 210 15.15 3.02 -4.34
N VAL A 211 15.65 2.87 -3.11
CA VAL A 211 15.00 2.18 -2.00
C VAL A 211 15.22 2.98 -0.72
N ALA A 212 14.34 2.82 0.26
CA ALA A 212 14.53 3.33 1.62
C ALA A 212 13.99 2.32 2.64
N ASP A 213 14.58 2.27 3.83
CA ASP A 213 14.01 1.59 5.00
C ASP A 213 13.50 2.66 5.98
N LEU A 214 12.20 2.93 5.92
CA LEU A 214 11.52 3.92 6.76
C LEU A 214 10.79 3.29 7.96
N ASP A 215 10.99 2.00 8.22
CA ASP A 215 10.26 1.29 9.28
C ASP A 215 11.12 0.24 10.01
N GLY A 216 12.42 0.18 9.73
CA GLY A 216 13.36 -0.79 10.32
C GLY A 216 13.10 -2.23 9.88
N ARG A 217 12.36 -2.43 8.78
CA ARG A 217 11.98 -3.76 8.24
C ARG A 217 12.47 -3.95 6.81
N GLY A 218 13.68 -3.48 6.53
CA GLY A 218 14.36 -3.65 5.27
C GLY A 218 13.89 -2.68 4.17
N ASN A 219 14.76 -2.56 3.18
CA ASN A 219 14.60 -1.65 2.05
C ASN A 219 13.32 -1.90 1.22
N LYS A 220 12.61 -0.82 0.90
CA LYS A 220 11.40 -0.82 0.08
C LYS A 220 11.57 0.15 -1.09
N ALA A 221 11.15 -0.25 -2.28
CA ALA A 221 11.47 0.49 -3.51
C ALA A 221 10.55 1.70 -3.74
N MET A 222 11.10 2.72 -4.38
CA MET A 222 10.35 3.88 -4.86
C MET A 222 9.53 3.54 -6.11
N PRO A 223 8.38 4.20 -6.34
CA PRO A 223 7.65 5.07 -5.42
C PRO A 223 6.76 4.29 -4.43
N GLY A 224 6.84 2.94 -4.46
CA GLY A 224 5.95 2.02 -3.74
C GLY A 224 5.78 2.36 -2.26
N ILE A 225 6.88 2.69 -1.58
CA ILE A 225 6.88 3.07 -0.16
C ILE A 225 6.04 4.35 0.13
N CYS A 226 6.06 5.35 -0.76
CA CYS A 226 5.36 6.62 -0.58
C CYS A 226 3.86 6.56 -0.92
N ILE A 227 3.49 5.83 -1.98
CA ILE A 227 2.09 5.75 -2.46
C ILE A 227 1.15 5.00 -1.51
N ASN A 228 1.68 4.35 -0.47
CA ASN A 228 0.87 3.73 0.58
C ASN A 228 0.22 4.79 1.49
N CYS A 229 0.97 5.82 1.87
CA CYS A 229 0.45 6.95 2.62
C CYS A 229 -0.24 7.95 1.69
N HIS A 230 0.46 8.39 0.65
CA HIS A 230 0.01 9.43 -0.28
C HIS A 230 -1.09 9.01 -1.27
N GLY A 231 -1.56 7.77 -1.18
CA GLY A 231 -2.44 7.19 -2.18
C GLY A 231 -1.75 6.99 -3.53
N GLY A 232 -2.53 6.45 -4.48
CA GLY A 232 -2.04 6.06 -5.80
C GLY A 232 -2.10 4.56 -6.07
N ARG A 233 -1.33 4.13 -7.07
CA ARG A 233 -1.33 2.77 -7.62
C ARG A 233 0.09 2.24 -7.90
N GLY A 234 0.30 0.97 -7.64
CA GLY A 234 1.33 0.17 -8.29
C GLY A 234 0.69 -0.60 -9.45
N ASP A 235 1.06 -0.24 -10.67
CA ASP A 235 0.75 -0.97 -11.90
C ASP A 235 2.03 -1.70 -12.37
N PRO A 236 1.96 -2.83 -13.11
CA PRO A 236 3.16 -3.52 -13.60
C PRO A 236 3.97 -2.64 -14.54
N LEU A 237 5.28 -2.90 -14.66
CA LEU A 237 6.05 -2.34 -15.77
C LEU A 237 5.55 -2.90 -17.10
N THR A 238 5.87 -2.27 -18.22
CA THR A 238 5.62 -2.87 -19.54
C THR A 238 6.45 -4.15 -19.73
N PRO A 239 6.20 -4.96 -20.78
CA PRO A 239 7.24 -5.82 -21.34
C PRO A 239 8.48 -5.00 -21.73
N ALA A 240 9.64 -5.66 -21.83
CA ALA A 240 10.85 -4.99 -22.28
C ALA A 240 10.72 -4.53 -23.74
N GLY A 241 11.19 -3.32 -24.04
CA GLY A 241 11.26 -2.79 -25.40
C GLY A 241 12.44 -3.33 -26.20
N ALA A 242 12.66 -2.76 -27.39
CA ALA A 242 13.80 -3.11 -28.25
C ALA A 242 15.16 -2.74 -27.64
N ASP A 243 15.19 -1.85 -26.65
CA ASP A 243 16.35 -1.49 -25.83
C ASP A 243 16.63 -2.49 -24.67
N GLY A 244 15.77 -3.51 -24.52
CA GLY A 244 15.83 -4.50 -23.45
C GLY A 244 15.31 -4.01 -22.09
N LYS A 245 14.77 -2.78 -22.00
CA LYS A 245 14.25 -2.22 -20.74
C LYS A 245 12.72 -2.22 -20.69
N PRO A 246 12.12 -2.54 -19.54
CA PRO A 246 10.70 -2.31 -19.31
C PRO A 246 10.45 -0.85 -18.89
N LEU A 247 9.39 -0.24 -19.40
CA LEU A 247 8.99 1.13 -19.08
C LEU A 247 8.03 1.16 -17.89
N PHE A 248 7.99 2.28 -17.16
CA PHE A 248 6.92 2.53 -16.20
C PHE A 248 5.56 2.60 -16.92
N PRO A 249 4.47 2.04 -16.35
CA PRO A 249 3.16 2.04 -16.98
C PRO A 249 2.62 3.44 -17.26
N LEU A 250 1.84 3.55 -18.33
CA LEU A 250 1.14 4.76 -18.72
C LEU A 250 -0.20 4.86 -17.98
N ALA A 251 -0.41 5.94 -17.23
CA ALA A 251 -1.62 6.16 -16.44
C ALA A 251 -2.81 6.58 -17.32
N GLN A 252 -3.39 5.64 -18.07
CA GLN A 252 -4.43 5.90 -19.08
C GLN A 252 -5.62 6.76 -18.61
N ASN A 253 -6.03 6.61 -17.34
CA ASN A 253 -7.17 7.34 -16.78
C ASN A 253 -6.80 8.64 -16.04
N SER A 254 -5.53 9.04 -16.00
CA SER A 254 -5.11 10.30 -15.36
C SER A 254 -5.08 11.46 -16.34
N VAL A 255 -5.19 12.68 -15.80
CA VAL A 255 -5.16 13.93 -16.57
C VAL A 255 -3.78 14.20 -17.17
N SER A 256 -2.71 13.78 -16.47
CA SER A 256 -1.34 13.98 -16.95
C SER A 256 -1.01 13.14 -18.19
N GLN A 257 -1.67 11.98 -18.36
CA GLN A 257 -1.35 11.00 -19.39
C GLN A 257 0.15 10.62 -19.39
N HIS A 258 0.81 10.63 -18.22
CA HIS A 258 2.26 10.51 -18.12
C HIS A 258 2.70 9.16 -17.53
N ARG A 259 3.84 8.63 -17.99
CA ARG A 259 4.52 7.50 -17.33
C ARG A 259 5.11 7.98 -16.01
N GLY A 260 4.97 7.21 -14.95
CA GLY A 260 5.36 7.63 -13.59
C GLY A 260 4.29 8.46 -12.86
N ASP A 261 3.14 8.77 -13.48
CA ASP A 261 1.98 9.25 -12.72
C ASP A 261 1.29 8.08 -12.01
N VAL A 262 1.73 7.83 -10.78
CA VAL A 262 1.13 6.85 -9.87
C VAL A 262 -0.22 7.30 -9.29
N GLN A 263 -0.77 8.45 -9.71
CA GLN A 263 -2.02 9.04 -9.21
C GLN A 263 -2.00 9.30 -7.70
N GLY A 264 -0.82 9.56 -7.13
CA GLY A 264 -0.65 9.96 -5.73
C GLY A 264 -1.09 11.40 -5.45
N ARG A 265 -1.20 11.75 -4.17
CA ARG A 265 -1.70 13.04 -3.67
C ARG A 265 -0.84 13.56 -2.53
N MET A 266 -0.76 14.88 -2.38
CA MET A 266 -0.28 15.46 -1.12
C MET A 266 -1.29 15.14 0.00
N GLN A 267 -0.83 15.00 1.25
CA GLN A 267 -1.70 14.74 2.39
C GLN A 267 -1.79 15.99 3.27
N MET A 268 -2.93 16.17 3.93
CA MET A 268 -3.10 17.21 4.94
C MET A 268 -2.21 16.93 6.16
N PHE A 269 -1.49 17.94 6.63
CA PHE A 269 -0.86 17.92 7.94
C PHE A 269 -1.95 17.98 9.01
N ASN A 270 -2.12 16.89 9.77
CA ASN A 270 -3.07 16.82 10.88
C ASN A 270 -2.36 17.20 12.18
N LEU A 271 -2.54 18.44 12.65
CA LEU A 271 -1.80 18.98 13.80
C LEU A 271 -2.20 18.35 15.13
N ASP A 272 -3.35 17.67 15.20
CA ASP A 272 -3.82 17.00 16.42
C ASP A 272 -3.09 15.67 16.68
N VAL A 273 -2.21 15.26 15.76
CA VAL A 273 -1.30 14.10 15.90
C VAL A 273 0.17 14.48 15.66
N LEU A 274 0.49 15.78 15.85
CA LEU A 274 1.85 16.27 15.90
C LEU A 274 2.21 16.70 17.32
N ASP A 275 3.45 16.45 17.72
CA ASP A 275 4.02 16.91 18.98
C ASP A 275 4.93 18.12 18.74
N PHE A 276 4.98 19.04 19.71
CA PHE A 276 5.60 20.35 19.57
C PHE A 276 6.55 20.65 20.74
N ALA A 277 7.63 21.37 20.45
CA ALA A 277 8.59 21.73 21.49
C ALA A 277 8.06 22.84 22.40
N ALA A 278 8.53 22.90 23.64
CA ALA A 278 8.29 24.06 24.51
C ALA A 278 9.26 25.22 24.20
N THR A 279 10.27 24.96 23.36
CA THR A 279 11.31 25.90 22.97
C THR A 279 10.77 26.98 22.03
N PRO A 280 11.05 28.28 22.27
CA PRO A 280 10.65 29.35 21.35
C PRO A 280 11.14 29.13 19.92
N GLY A 281 10.31 29.47 18.95
CA GLY A 281 10.47 29.15 17.52
C GLY A 281 9.95 27.77 17.12
N PHE A 282 9.55 26.93 18.07
CA PHE A 282 9.16 25.53 17.85
C PHE A 282 7.86 25.13 18.58
N THR A 283 7.17 26.08 19.20
CA THR A 283 5.90 25.83 19.88
C THR A 283 4.76 25.66 18.88
N ARG A 284 3.67 24.97 19.28
CA ARG A 284 2.47 24.82 18.43
C ARG A 284 1.94 26.17 17.97
N ALA A 285 1.82 27.14 18.86
CA ALA A 285 1.32 28.49 18.53
C ALA A 285 2.16 29.23 17.47
N GLU A 286 3.47 29.02 17.42
CA GLU A 286 4.35 29.63 16.42
C GLU A 286 4.32 28.88 15.07
N LEU A 287 4.21 27.54 15.11
CA LEU A 287 4.27 26.70 13.92
C LEU A 287 2.90 26.44 13.26
N GLU A 288 1.78 26.62 13.97
CA GLU A 288 0.43 26.39 13.47
C GLU A 288 0.05 27.32 12.28
N PRO A 289 0.42 28.62 12.26
CA PRO A 289 0.28 29.46 11.07
C PRO A 289 1.13 28.98 9.87
N VAL A 290 2.32 28.44 10.13
CA VAL A 290 3.19 27.89 9.08
C VAL A 290 2.60 26.61 8.49
N LEU A 291 2.16 25.69 9.34
CA LEU A 291 1.51 24.44 8.92
C LEU A 291 0.16 24.70 8.23
N LYS A 292 -0.55 25.79 8.59
CA LYS A 292 -1.73 26.26 7.85
C LYS A 292 -1.37 26.71 6.43
N SER A 293 -0.26 27.42 6.22
CA SER A 293 0.24 27.74 4.88
C SER A 293 0.62 26.49 4.10
N MET A 294 1.26 25.49 4.73
CA MET A 294 1.52 24.19 4.10
C MET A 294 0.22 23.46 3.72
N ASN A 295 -0.80 23.44 4.59
CA ASN A 295 -2.11 22.87 4.26
C ASN A 295 -2.83 23.62 3.13
N ARG A 296 -2.62 24.95 2.99
CA ARG A 296 -3.11 25.69 1.80
C ARG A 296 -2.39 25.23 0.52
N MET A 297 -1.09 24.96 0.57
CA MET A 297 -0.36 24.38 -0.57
C MET A 297 -0.88 22.98 -0.90
N VAL A 298 -1.12 22.12 0.09
CA VAL A 298 -1.76 20.81 -0.11
C VAL A 298 -3.11 20.96 -0.79
N LEU A 299 -3.95 21.89 -0.33
CA LEU A 299 -5.26 22.18 -0.93
C LEU A 299 -5.12 22.60 -2.40
N CYS A 300 -4.15 23.45 -2.75
CA CYS A 300 -3.88 23.84 -4.15
C CYS A 300 -3.55 22.65 -5.08
N SER A 301 -3.04 21.52 -4.55
CA SER A 301 -2.82 20.30 -5.35
C SER A 301 -4.09 19.49 -5.64
N TYR A 302 -5.21 19.80 -4.99
CA TYR A 302 -6.45 19.04 -5.10
C TYR A 302 -7.38 19.61 -6.18
N PRO A 303 -7.85 18.80 -7.14
CA PRO A 303 -8.70 19.26 -8.23
C PRO A 303 -10.05 19.80 -7.76
N LEU A 304 -10.61 20.74 -8.53
CA LEU A 304 -11.93 21.34 -8.33
C LEU A 304 -12.97 20.70 -9.25
N SER A 305 -13.91 19.95 -8.69
CA SER A 305 -15.05 19.36 -9.42
C SER A 305 -15.96 20.38 -10.12
N ALA A 306 -15.96 21.63 -9.64
CA ALA A 306 -16.74 22.74 -10.16
C ALA A 306 -16.00 24.06 -9.91
N PRO A 307 -16.27 25.13 -10.70
CA PRO A 307 -15.72 26.45 -10.45
C PRO A 307 -16.06 26.96 -9.03
N SER A 308 -15.10 27.57 -8.36
CA SER A 308 -15.25 28.17 -7.04
C SER A 308 -14.81 29.63 -7.07
N ALA A 309 -15.54 30.51 -6.39
CA ALA A 309 -15.18 31.91 -6.18
C ALA A 309 -14.43 32.15 -4.85
N LEU A 310 -14.17 31.08 -4.09
CA LEU A 310 -13.52 31.16 -2.77
C LEU A 310 -12.00 31.40 -2.93
N PRO A 311 -11.40 32.38 -2.20
CA PRO A 311 -9.98 32.73 -2.40
C PRO A 311 -8.99 31.58 -2.18
N GLU A 312 -9.28 30.64 -1.30
CA GLU A 312 -8.44 29.46 -1.07
C GLU A 312 -8.51 28.42 -2.18
N ASP A 313 -9.54 28.47 -3.03
CA ASP A 313 -9.69 27.58 -4.17
C ASP A 313 -9.04 28.13 -5.45
N ALA A 314 -8.65 29.41 -5.50
CA ALA A 314 -8.14 30.07 -6.70
C ALA A 314 -6.85 29.48 -7.28
N CYS A 315 -6.08 28.73 -6.48
CA CYS A 315 -4.86 28.04 -6.90
C CYS A 315 -5.08 26.58 -7.34
N ARG A 316 -6.30 26.04 -7.20
CA ARG A 316 -6.60 24.62 -7.43
C ARG A 316 -6.82 24.36 -8.91
N PRO A 317 -6.30 23.25 -9.48
CA PRO A 317 -6.58 22.90 -10.86
C PRO A 317 -8.07 22.56 -11.04
N ALA A 318 -8.67 23.03 -12.13
CA ALA A 318 -10.02 22.60 -12.50
C ALA A 318 -10.01 21.11 -12.88
N ALA A 319 -10.93 20.32 -12.34
CA ALA A 319 -11.14 18.96 -12.81
C ALA A 319 -11.61 19.02 -14.27
N SER A 320 -10.88 18.36 -15.17
CA SER A 320 -11.23 18.43 -16.59
C SER A 320 -12.51 17.62 -16.87
N VAL A 321 -13.35 18.08 -17.80
CA VAL A 321 -14.61 17.38 -18.16
C VAL A 321 -14.33 16.01 -18.79
N ALA A 322 -13.19 15.85 -19.47
CA ALA A 322 -12.67 14.56 -19.95
C ALA A 322 -12.13 13.65 -18.81
N ALA A 323 -12.08 14.16 -17.57
CA ALA A 323 -11.63 13.46 -16.38
C ALA A 323 -12.72 13.42 -15.29
N SER A 324 -13.91 12.95 -15.67
CA SER A 324 -14.83 12.20 -14.79
C SER A 324 -14.14 11.10 -13.97
N ASN A 325 -12.94 10.70 -14.40
CA ASN A 325 -12.05 9.70 -13.83
C ASN A 325 -11.05 10.26 -12.81
N GLU A 326 -10.88 11.59 -12.73
CA GLU A 326 -9.99 12.22 -11.75
C GLU A 326 -10.50 12.00 -10.32
N TRP A 327 -9.60 12.00 -9.34
CA TRP A 327 -9.98 11.80 -7.94
C TRP A 327 -10.83 12.97 -7.44
N GLN A 328 -12.09 12.67 -7.08
CA GLN A 328 -13.07 13.62 -6.51
C GLN A 328 -13.31 13.36 -5.02
N GLY A 329 -12.27 12.91 -4.29
CA GLY A 329 -12.37 12.58 -2.87
C GLY A 329 -12.59 13.82 -1.98
N THR A 330 -13.18 13.64 -0.81
CA THR A 330 -13.57 14.76 0.07
C THR A 330 -12.43 15.29 0.97
N ALA A 331 -11.16 14.93 0.72
CA ALA A 331 -10.03 15.39 1.53
C ALA A 331 -9.86 16.93 1.51
N ALA A 332 -10.27 17.59 0.42
CA ALA A 332 -10.37 19.06 0.37
C ALA A 332 -11.38 19.60 1.40
N GLN A 333 -12.55 18.97 1.52
CA GLN A 333 -13.58 19.35 2.49
C GLN A 333 -13.13 19.07 3.94
N MET A 334 -12.42 17.96 4.18
CA MET A 334 -11.80 17.69 5.48
C MET A 334 -10.81 18.79 5.88
N LEU A 335 -9.93 19.18 4.96
CA LEU A 335 -8.91 20.21 5.18
C LEU A 335 -9.55 21.57 5.46
N LYS A 336 -10.58 21.94 4.69
CA LYS A 336 -11.35 23.16 4.97
C LYS A 336 -12.03 23.10 6.34
N ALA A 337 -12.72 22.00 6.65
CA ALA A 337 -13.41 21.82 7.93
C ALA A 337 -12.48 21.90 9.14
N ALA A 338 -11.25 21.38 9.04
CA ALA A 338 -10.25 21.47 10.10
C ALA A 338 -9.80 22.91 10.44
N TYR A 339 -10.07 23.87 9.55
CA TYR A 339 -9.89 25.31 9.78
C TYR A 339 -11.23 26.09 9.82
N GLY A 340 -12.34 25.42 10.10
CA GLY A 340 -13.66 26.05 10.29
C GLY A 340 -14.53 26.17 9.03
N GLY A 341 -14.10 25.60 7.90
CA GLY A 341 -14.87 25.55 6.64
C GLY A 341 -14.28 26.41 5.53
N ASP A 342 -15.14 26.81 4.59
CA ASP A 342 -14.78 27.69 3.47
C ASP A 342 -14.23 29.04 3.96
N GLY A 343 -13.25 29.58 3.25
CA GLY A 343 -12.45 30.74 3.69
C GLY A 343 -11.38 30.43 4.74
N LEU A 344 -11.35 29.21 5.30
CA LEU A 344 -10.41 28.77 6.34
C LEU A 344 -10.33 29.75 7.55
N PRO A 345 -11.46 30.15 8.17
CA PRO A 345 -11.50 31.27 9.12
C PRO A 345 -10.68 31.04 10.41
N ASN A 346 -10.57 29.81 10.89
CA ASN A 346 -9.91 29.54 12.17
C ASN A 346 -8.37 29.59 12.02
N ALA A 347 -7.69 30.33 12.89
CA ALA A 347 -6.23 30.31 12.96
C ALA A 347 -5.69 28.92 13.36
N ASN A 348 -6.36 28.29 14.34
CA ASN A 348 -5.98 27.01 14.90
C ASN A 348 -6.65 25.86 14.13
N PHE A 349 -5.92 24.76 14.00
CA PHE A 349 -6.39 23.50 13.45
C PHE A 349 -7.21 22.75 14.50
N SER A 350 -8.33 22.14 14.09
CA SER A 350 -9.04 21.14 14.88
C SER A 350 -9.79 20.18 13.98
N ASP A 351 -9.30 18.94 13.87
CA ASP A 351 -9.99 17.90 13.13
C ASP A 351 -11.09 17.27 14.01
N THR A 352 -12.31 17.75 13.84
CA THR A 352 -13.54 17.16 14.41
C THR A 352 -14.52 16.69 13.34
N TYR A 353 -14.09 16.69 12.07
CA TYR A 353 -14.94 16.48 10.91
C TYR A 353 -15.47 15.04 10.85
N VAL A 354 -16.78 14.90 10.66
CA VAL A 354 -17.45 13.66 10.30
C VAL A 354 -18.13 13.89 8.96
N PRO A 355 -17.84 13.09 7.91
CA PRO A 355 -18.43 13.31 6.60
C PRO A 355 -19.96 13.15 6.63
N THR A 356 -20.67 13.92 5.80
CA THR A 356 -22.14 13.89 5.74
C THR A 356 -22.69 12.48 5.50
N GLY A 357 -22.02 11.68 4.65
CA GLY A 357 -22.39 10.29 4.38
C GLY A 357 -22.21 9.31 5.56
N TRP A 358 -21.57 9.74 6.65
CA TRP A 358 -21.51 9.03 7.93
C TRP A 358 -22.52 9.59 8.95
N LEU A 359 -22.73 10.91 8.96
CA LEU A 359 -23.73 11.59 9.79
C LEU A 359 -25.15 11.12 9.43
N THR A 360 -25.53 11.18 8.14
CA THR A 360 -26.85 10.78 7.65
C THR A 360 -27.13 9.28 7.85
N ALA A 361 -26.09 8.44 7.87
CA ALA A 361 -26.21 7.02 8.17
C ALA A 361 -26.39 6.70 9.67
N GLY A 362 -26.24 7.69 10.56
CA GLY A 362 -26.24 7.49 12.02
C GLY A 362 -24.96 6.83 12.56
N GLN A 363 -23.93 6.64 11.73
CA GLN A 363 -22.75 5.80 12.03
C GLN A 363 -21.53 6.63 12.50
N SER A 364 -21.77 7.81 13.07
CA SER A 364 -20.72 8.75 13.47
C SER A 364 -19.78 8.20 14.56
N THR A 365 -20.25 7.31 15.43
CA THR A 365 -19.44 6.65 16.46
C THR A 365 -18.40 5.73 15.82
N LEU A 366 -18.82 4.82 14.93
CA LEU A 366 -17.92 3.93 14.20
C LEU A 366 -16.87 4.72 13.39
N TYR A 367 -17.28 5.82 12.75
CA TYR A 367 -16.35 6.71 12.07
C TYR A 367 -15.30 7.31 13.03
N ARG A 368 -15.72 7.88 14.16
CA ARG A 368 -14.84 8.55 15.12
C ARG A 368 -13.89 7.59 15.84
N ASN A 369 -14.37 6.41 16.20
CA ASN A 369 -13.63 5.45 17.04
C ASN A 369 -12.75 4.49 16.22
N VAL A 370 -13.13 4.18 14.98
CA VAL A 370 -12.44 3.20 14.13
C VAL A 370 -11.86 3.86 12.89
N VAL A 371 -12.71 4.44 12.04
CA VAL A 371 -12.30 4.77 10.66
C VAL A 371 -11.37 5.98 10.60
N ARG A 372 -11.69 7.06 11.31
CA ARG A 372 -10.85 8.27 11.44
C ARG A 372 -9.47 7.98 12.07
N PRO A 373 -9.34 7.26 13.20
CA PRO A 373 -8.05 6.95 13.79
C PRO A 373 -7.24 5.88 13.03
N ALA A 374 -7.86 4.91 12.36
CA ALA A 374 -7.14 3.79 11.73
C ALA A 374 -6.99 3.86 10.20
N CYS A 375 -7.91 4.52 9.48
CA CYS A 375 -8.02 4.38 8.02
C CYS A 375 -7.85 5.70 7.24
N ILE A 376 -8.51 6.78 7.67
CA ILE A 376 -8.76 7.96 6.82
C ILE A 376 -7.48 8.71 6.38
N THR A 377 -6.41 8.71 7.17
CA THR A 377 -5.12 9.35 6.80
C THR A 377 -4.66 8.93 5.42
N CYS A 378 -4.65 7.63 5.14
CA CYS A 378 -4.30 7.10 3.82
C CYS A 378 -5.52 7.05 2.89
N HIS A 379 -6.68 6.56 3.39
CA HIS A 379 -7.83 6.28 2.53
C HIS A 379 -8.45 7.53 1.89
N SER A 380 -8.56 8.66 2.59
CA SER A 380 -9.18 9.89 2.04
C SER A 380 -8.55 10.40 0.73
N VAL A 381 -7.27 10.11 0.51
CA VAL A 381 -6.51 10.48 -0.70
C VAL A 381 -6.42 9.35 -1.75
N ARG A 382 -7.18 8.26 -1.57
CA ARG A 382 -7.29 7.16 -2.54
C ARG A 382 -8.56 7.24 -3.38
N GLY A 383 -8.60 6.39 -4.40
CA GLY A 383 -9.72 6.26 -5.33
C GLY A 383 -9.55 7.12 -6.57
N THR A 384 -10.48 6.96 -7.49
CA THR A 384 -10.63 7.76 -8.71
C THR A 384 -12.09 8.19 -8.84
N GLY A 385 -12.44 9.09 -9.75
CA GLY A 385 -13.84 9.51 -9.92
C GLY A 385 -14.79 8.34 -10.24
N ASN A 386 -14.28 7.36 -11.00
CA ASN A 386 -14.99 6.12 -11.34
C ASN A 386 -15.06 5.10 -10.18
N GLN A 387 -14.21 5.25 -9.17
CA GLN A 387 -13.87 4.24 -8.16
C GLN A 387 -13.49 4.93 -6.85
N SER A 388 -14.43 5.69 -6.29
CA SER A 388 -14.19 6.51 -5.10
C SER A 388 -14.51 5.76 -3.80
N GLU A 389 -15.00 4.53 -3.86
CA GLU A 389 -15.48 3.78 -2.69
C GLU A 389 -14.36 3.45 -1.69
N VAL A 390 -13.12 3.34 -2.15
CA VAL A 390 -11.94 3.13 -1.29
C VAL A 390 -11.59 4.35 -0.42
N ASP A 391 -12.21 5.52 -0.63
CA ASP A 391 -11.98 6.70 0.22
C ASP A 391 -12.62 6.60 1.61
N PHE A 392 -13.60 5.70 1.77
CA PHE A 392 -14.40 5.50 2.99
C PHE A 392 -15.10 6.76 3.52
N MET A 393 -15.38 7.75 2.66
CA MET A 393 -15.99 9.02 3.06
C MET A 393 -17.53 8.97 3.20
N SER A 394 -18.13 7.78 3.07
CA SER A 394 -19.50 7.49 3.52
C SER A 394 -19.60 6.08 4.12
N TYR A 395 -20.63 5.86 4.94
CA TYR A 395 -20.88 4.55 5.53
C TYR A 395 -21.07 3.45 4.47
N ALA A 396 -21.84 3.74 3.41
CA ALA A 396 -22.10 2.77 2.33
C ALA A 396 -20.81 2.37 1.59
N LYS A 397 -19.89 3.31 1.38
CA LYS A 397 -18.57 3.03 0.79
C LYS A 397 -17.75 2.08 1.67
N PHE A 398 -17.69 2.35 2.98
CA PHE A 398 -17.00 1.50 3.94
C PHE A 398 -17.63 0.11 4.07
N GLN A 399 -18.96 0.03 4.12
CA GLN A 399 -19.73 -1.23 4.15
C GLN A 399 -19.49 -2.09 2.91
N GLY A 400 -19.40 -1.47 1.72
CA GLY A 400 -19.07 -2.16 0.47
C GLY A 400 -17.68 -2.82 0.46
N TYR A 401 -16.78 -2.42 1.37
CA TYR A 401 -15.46 -3.03 1.57
C TYR A 401 -15.39 -3.99 2.78
N SER A 402 -16.51 -4.31 3.43
CA SER A 402 -16.53 -5.11 4.66
C SER A 402 -15.80 -6.46 4.56
N ASP A 403 -15.89 -7.15 3.43
CA ASP A 403 -15.16 -8.40 3.16
C ASP A 403 -13.64 -8.18 3.12
N ARG A 404 -13.20 -7.09 2.47
CA ARG A 404 -11.78 -6.70 2.41
C ARG A 404 -11.28 -6.19 3.75
N ILE A 405 -12.09 -5.48 4.52
CA ILE A 405 -11.76 -5.00 5.87
C ILE A 405 -11.54 -6.19 6.81
N LYS A 406 -12.46 -7.17 6.81
CA LYS A 406 -12.27 -8.47 7.48
C LYS A 406 -10.95 -9.13 7.06
N ALA A 407 -10.74 -9.29 5.75
CA ALA A 407 -9.56 -9.99 5.21
C ALA A 407 -8.23 -9.30 5.57
N HIS A 408 -8.16 -7.97 5.52
CA HIS A 408 -6.90 -7.24 5.73
C HIS A 408 -6.62 -6.88 7.19
N VAL A 409 -7.65 -6.48 7.95
CA VAL A 409 -7.49 -6.07 9.36
C VAL A 409 -7.52 -7.30 10.28
N ILE A 410 -8.63 -8.04 10.29
CA ILE A 410 -8.89 -9.11 11.26
C ILE A 410 -8.15 -10.41 10.91
N GLU A 411 -8.00 -10.72 9.63
CA GLU A 411 -7.42 -11.99 9.17
C GLU A 411 -5.93 -11.89 8.88
N ARG A 412 -5.51 -11.04 7.93
CA ARG A 412 -4.09 -10.91 7.50
C ARG A 412 -3.23 -10.02 8.40
N GLY A 413 -3.83 -9.17 9.24
CA GLY A 413 -3.10 -8.20 10.05
C GLY A 413 -2.19 -7.26 9.23
N ASN A 414 -2.52 -6.99 7.96
CA ASN A 414 -1.74 -6.13 7.08
C ASN A 414 -2.41 -4.78 6.80
N MET A 415 -3.43 -4.44 7.61
CA MET A 415 -4.04 -3.12 7.73
C MET A 415 -4.29 -2.84 9.23
N PRO A 416 -4.10 -1.60 9.73
CA PRO A 416 -3.50 -0.43 9.05
C PRO A 416 -2.07 -0.65 8.53
N LEU A 417 -1.67 0.07 7.46
CA LEU A 417 -0.38 -0.10 6.77
C LEU A 417 0.83 0.60 7.43
N ALA A 418 0.61 1.33 8.52
CA ALA A 418 1.66 1.96 9.32
C ALA A 418 1.68 1.30 10.72
N LYS A 419 2.87 0.91 11.20
CA LYS A 419 3.04 0.17 12.47
C LYS A 419 2.39 0.87 13.65
N ILE A 420 2.63 2.17 13.82
CA ILE A 420 2.14 2.91 14.99
C ILE A 420 0.61 2.93 14.99
N VAL A 421 -0.02 3.27 13.86
CA VAL A 421 -1.49 3.19 13.68
C VAL A 421 -2.04 1.77 13.92
N TYR A 422 -1.31 0.73 13.50
CA TYR A 422 -1.68 -0.66 13.72
C TYR A 422 -1.61 -1.05 15.20
N GLU A 423 -0.54 -0.66 15.90
CA GLU A 423 -0.35 -0.93 17.33
C GLU A 423 -1.38 -0.17 18.17
N ASP A 424 -1.61 1.12 17.90
CA ASP A 424 -2.65 1.93 18.54
C ASP A 424 -4.04 1.33 18.32
N PHE A 425 -4.35 0.90 17.09
CA PHE A 425 -5.60 0.23 16.78
C PHE A 425 -5.78 -1.03 17.64
N TRP A 426 -4.81 -1.94 17.66
CA TRP A 426 -4.88 -3.20 18.42
C TRP A 426 -4.69 -3.06 19.95
N ALA A 427 -4.23 -1.92 20.43
CA ALA A 427 -4.20 -1.56 21.86
C ALA A 427 -5.51 -0.92 22.35
N SER A 428 -6.35 -0.43 21.44
CA SER A 428 -7.63 0.25 21.74
C SER A 428 -8.85 -0.70 21.73
N ASN A 429 -10.05 -0.14 21.94
CA ASN A 429 -11.32 -0.85 21.74
C ASN A 429 -11.79 -0.89 20.26
N ALA A 430 -11.14 -0.15 19.36
CA ALA A 430 -11.53 -0.08 17.94
C ALA A 430 -11.64 -1.45 17.23
N PRO A 431 -10.84 -2.49 17.53
CA PRO A 431 -11.01 -3.82 16.92
C PRO A 431 -12.33 -4.48 17.33
N ASN A 432 -12.75 -4.31 18.59
CA ASN A 432 -14.02 -4.85 19.09
C ASN A 432 -15.21 -4.15 18.43
N GLU A 433 -15.17 -2.82 18.30
CA GLU A 433 -16.21 -2.05 17.61
C GLU A 433 -16.29 -2.43 16.13
N LEU A 434 -15.15 -2.61 15.46
CA LEU A 434 -15.10 -3.10 14.08
C LEU A 434 -15.68 -4.52 13.95
N ALA A 435 -15.35 -5.43 14.87
CA ALA A 435 -15.83 -6.80 14.85
C ALA A 435 -17.35 -6.89 15.12
N VAL A 436 -17.86 -6.13 16.10
CA VAL A 436 -19.31 -6.00 16.35
C VAL A 436 -20.03 -5.46 15.11
N TRP A 437 -19.46 -4.43 14.46
CA TRP A 437 -20.03 -3.91 13.22
C TRP A 437 -20.04 -4.96 12.10
N LEU A 438 -18.92 -5.65 11.85
CA LEU A 438 -18.81 -6.69 10.82
C LEU A 438 -19.88 -7.80 11.00
N GLU A 439 -20.08 -8.29 12.22
CA GLU A 439 -21.10 -9.31 12.50
C GLU A 439 -22.53 -8.76 12.37
N SER A 440 -22.75 -7.49 12.70
CA SER A 440 -24.07 -6.84 12.54
C SER A 440 -24.56 -6.73 11.09
N LEU A 441 -23.67 -6.90 10.10
CA LEU A 441 -24.02 -6.90 8.68
C LEU A 441 -24.82 -8.15 8.24
N GLY A 442 -24.85 -9.21 9.06
CA GLY A 442 -25.57 -10.45 8.73
C GLY A 442 -24.91 -11.31 7.63
N LEU A 443 -23.68 -10.97 7.22
CA LEU A 443 -22.95 -11.62 6.11
C LEU A 443 -22.23 -12.92 6.51
N GLY A 444 -22.60 -13.54 7.64
CA GLY A 444 -21.98 -14.78 8.12
C GLY A 444 -20.53 -14.64 8.61
N TYR A 445 -20.05 -13.41 8.84
CA TYR A 445 -18.72 -13.19 9.39
C TYR A 445 -18.63 -13.70 10.82
N ALA A 446 -17.65 -14.55 11.11
CA ALA A 446 -17.26 -14.94 12.46
C ALA A 446 -15.92 -14.27 12.77
N VAL A 447 -15.96 -13.14 13.49
CA VAL A 447 -14.79 -12.27 13.73
C VAL A 447 -14.56 -11.96 15.20
N ARG A 448 -15.35 -12.54 16.10
CA ARG A 448 -15.13 -12.55 17.55
C ARG A 448 -14.92 -13.96 18.12
N ASP A 449 -14.27 -14.04 19.26
CA ASP A 449 -14.09 -15.27 20.03
C ASP A 449 -15.29 -15.59 20.95
N SER A 450 -15.19 -16.66 21.73
CA SER A 450 -16.22 -17.07 22.70
C SER A 450 -16.36 -16.14 23.91
N GLN A 451 -15.45 -15.19 24.09
CA GLN A 451 -15.54 -14.12 25.10
C GLN A 451 -16.13 -12.83 24.51
N GLY A 452 -16.41 -12.80 23.20
CA GLY A 452 -16.94 -11.64 22.49
C GLY A 452 -15.89 -10.60 22.12
N LEU A 453 -14.60 -10.93 22.19
CA LEU A 453 -13.48 -10.06 21.79
C LEU A 453 -13.15 -10.27 20.31
N ALA A 454 -12.66 -9.24 19.64
CA ALA A 454 -12.23 -9.33 18.25
C ALA A 454 -11.07 -10.34 18.07
N LEU A 455 -11.22 -11.24 17.09
CA LEU A 455 -10.17 -12.19 16.71
C LEU A 455 -8.94 -11.43 16.22
N ARG A 456 -7.77 -11.76 16.76
CA ARG A 456 -6.49 -11.14 16.37
C ARG A 456 -5.82 -11.89 15.21
N PRO A 457 -5.06 -11.20 14.35
CA PRO A 457 -4.09 -11.82 13.45
C PRO A 457 -3.08 -12.68 14.22
N GLY A 458 -2.49 -13.68 13.57
CA GLY A 458 -1.60 -14.66 14.19
C GLY A 458 -2.23 -16.05 14.43
N ARG A 459 -3.56 -16.17 14.35
CA ARG A 459 -4.28 -17.45 14.40
C ARG A 459 -4.25 -18.17 13.04
N PRO A 460 -4.24 -19.51 12.98
CA PRO A 460 -4.32 -20.24 11.71
C PRO A 460 -5.64 -19.96 10.97
N ILE A 461 -5.53 -19.65 9.69
CA ILE A 461 -6.67 -19.45 8.79
C ILE A 461 -6.45 -20.33 7.56
N ALA A 462 -7.32 -21.32 7.37
CA ALA A 462 -7.33 -22.16 6.18
C ALA A 462 -7.85 -21.36 4.97
N ASP A 463 -7.11 -21.41 3.86
CA ASP A 463 -7.55 -20.97 2.54
C ASP A 463 -7.27 -22.11 1.53
N PRO A 464 -8.27 -22.91 1.15
CA PRO A 464 -8.15 -23.96 0.13
C PRO A 464 -8.26 -23.45 -1.32
N GLY A 465 -8.34 -22.13 -1.51
CA GLY A 465 -8.73 -21.47 -2.74
C GLY A 465 -10.25 -21.48 -2.98
N PRO A 466 -10.72 -20.81 -4.05
CA PRO A 466 -12.14 -20.63 -4.33
C PRO A 466 -12.83 -21.84 -4.98
N ASP A 467 -14.14 -21.91 -4.77
CA ASP A 467 -15.10 -22.83 -5.39
C ASP A 467 -15.07 -22.73 -6.93
N ARG A 468 -14.91 -23.87 -7.60
CA ARG A 468 -14.57 -23.91 -9.03
C ARG A 468 -14.99 -25.17 -9.76
N THR A 469 -15.04 -25.06 -11.09
CA THR A 469 -15.23 -26.19 -12.01
C THR A 469 -13.90 -26.84 -12.37
N VAL A 470 -13.87 -28.18 -12.45
CA VAL A 470 -12.70 -28.96 -12.86
C VAL A 470 -13.12 -30.13 -13.76
N ARG A 471 -12.19 -30.70 -14.54
CA ARG A 471 -12.43 -31.97 -15.25
C ARG A 471 -12.14 -33.17 -14.34
N ARG A 472 -12.52 -34.38 -14.77
CA ARG A 472 -12.13 -35.64 -14.12
C ARG A 472 -10.61 -35.84 -14.17
N GLY A 473 -10.10 -36.70 -13.30
CA GLY A 473 -8.67 -36.97 -13.13
C GLY A 473 -8.02 -36.11 -12.05
N PRO A 474 -6.68 -35.99 -12.05
CA PRO A 474 -5.92 -35.30 -11.01
C PRO A 474 -5.99 -33.78 -11.13
N VAL A 475 -6.23 -33.12 -10.00
CA VAL A 475 -6.26 -31.67 -9.81
C VAL A 475 -5.42 -31.33 -8.58
N THR A 476 -4.43 -30.46 -8.73
CA THR A 476 -3.65 -29.93 -7.60
C THR A 476 -4.48 -28.91 -6.84
N LEU A 477 -4.69 -29.13 -5.54
CA LEU A 477 -5.24 -28.11 -4.64
C LEU A 477 -4.08 -27.31 -4.02
N SER A 478 -4.38 -26.20 -3.36
CA SER A 478 -3.37 -25.37 -2.71
C SER A 478 -3.89 -24.81 -1.41
N ALA A 479 -3.08 -24.93 -0.35
CA ALA A 479 -3.24 -24.24 0.91
C ALA A 479 -2.27 -23.05 1.02
N ALA A 480 -1.55 -22.68 -0.04
CA ALA A 480 -0.45 -21.70 0.01
C ALA A 480 -0.86 -20.28 0.42
N ASN A 481 -2.16 -19.94 0.34
CA ASN A 481 -2.72 -18.68 0.82
C ASN A 481 -3.23 -18.76 2.27
N SER A 482 -3.17 -19.93 2.92
CA SER A 482 -3.50 -20.10 4.34
C SER A 482 -2.55 -19.27 5.20
N LEU A 483 -3.10 -18.61 6.21
CA LEU A 483 -2.36 -17.65 7.03
C LEU A 483 -2.00 -18.28 8.38
N TYR A 484 -0.80 -17.95 8.87
CA TYR A 484 -0.29 -18.36 10.18
C TYR A 484 -0.43 -19.88 10.45
N ALA A 485 -0.10 -20.70 9.45
CA ALA A 485 -0.15 -22.16 9.52
C ALA A 485 1.15 -22.78 9.01
N SER A 486 1.50 -23.93 9.58
CA SER A 486 2.67 -24.74 9.22
C SER A 486 2.30 -26.18 8.86
N THR A 487 1.06 -26.60 9.14
CA THR A 487 0.52 -27.94 8.88
C THR A 487 -0.90 -27.85 8.34
N TYR A 488 -1.27 -28.85 7.54
CA TYR A 488 -2.53 -28.90 6.80
C TYR A 488 -3.17 -30.27 6.94
N ASN A 489 -4.50 -30.33 6.91
CA ASN A 489 -5.26 -31.57 6.86
C ASN A 489 -6.42 -31.41 5.88
N TRP A 490 -6.38 -32.18 4.79
CA TRP A 490 -7.38 -32.19 3.74
C TRP A 490 -8.25 -33.44 3.82
N THR A 491 -9.57 -33.27 3.78
CA THR A 491 -10.53 -34.38 3.81
C THR A 491 -11.60 -34.22 2.72
N ILE A 492 -12.16 -35.33 2.24
CA ILE A 492 -13.35 -35.30 1.38
C ILE A 492 -14.56 -35.48 2.31
N SER A 493 -15.40 -34.44 2.43
CA SER A 493 -16.59 -34.46 3.27
C SER A 493 -17.86 -34.91 2.51
N SER A 494 -17.86 -34.80 1.18
CA SER A 494 -18.92 -35.36 0.32
C SER A 494 -18.40 -35.60 -1.10
N ASN A 495 -18.79 -36.73 -1.71
CA ASN A 495 -18.53 -37.05 -3.11
C ASN A 495 -19.64 -37.95 -3.71
N PRO A 496 -19.88 -37.93 -5.04
CA PRO A 496 -20.79 -38.86 -5.69
C PRO A 496 -20.23 -40.28 -5.64
N GLY A 497 -20.94 -41.23 -5.02
CA GLY A 497 -20.62 -42.67 -5.10
C GLY A 497 -19.21 -43.08 -4.67
N ASN A 498 -18.57 -42.33 -3.75
CA ASN A 498 -17.17 -42.48 -3.38
C ASN A 498 -16.15 -42.34 -4.53
N ALA A 499 -16.48 -41.54 -5.56
CA ALA A 499 -15.70 -41.41 -6.79
C ALA A 499 -14.50 -40.44 -6.70
N ALA A 500 -13.93 -40.19 -5.51
CA ALA A 500 -12.72 -39.36 -5.38
C ALA A 500 -11.78 -39.77 -4.25
N SER A 501 -10.51 -39.42 -4.43
CA SER A 501 -9.41 -39.63 -3.47
C SER A 501 -8.51 -38.40 -3.34
N LEU A 502 -7.79 -38.31 -2.23
CA LEU A 502 -6.71 -37.33 -2.01
C LEU A 502 -5.38 -38.06 -1.84
N THR A 503 -4.33 -37.61 -2.52
CA THR A 503 -2.95 -38.01 -2.24
C THR A 503 -2.18 -36.84 -1.64
N ASN A 504 -1.25 -37.14 -0.73
CA ASN A 504 -0.51 -36.15 0.07
C ASN A 504 -1.44 -35.19 0.86
N ALA A 505 -2.53 -35.72 1.43
CA ALA A 505 -3.59 -34.95 2.10
C ALA A 505 -3.15 -34.11 3.33
N SER A 506 -1.88 -34.17 3.73
CA SER A 506 -1.29 -33.31 4.78
C SER A 506 -0.33 -32.23 4.24
N SER A 507 -0.17 -32.12 2.92
CA SER A 507 0.73 -31.15 2.30
C SER A 507 0.02 -29.82 1.99
N ALA A 508 0.81 -28.79 1.67
CA ALA A 508 0.30 -27.54 1.14
C ALA A 508 -0.29 -27.66 -0.28
N THR A 509 -0.02 -28.76 -0.98
CA THR A 509 -0.37 -28.99 -2.39
C THR A 509 -0.78 -30.46 -2.62
N PRO A 510 -1.91 -30.93 -2.07
CA PRO A 510 -2.37 -32.29 -2.28
C PRO A 510 -2.94 -32.43 -3.71
N THR A 511 -3.02 -33.67 -4.18
CA THR A 511 -3.73 -33.97 -5.44
C THR A 511 -5.08 -34.57 -5.11
N PHE A 512 -6.15 -33.88 -5.52
CA PHE A 512 -7.50 -34.41 -5.59
C PHE A 512 -7.66 -35.17 -6.91
N ASN A 513 -8.27 -36.34 -6.89
CA ASN A 513 -8.56 -37.11 -8.10
C ASN A 513 -10.02 -37.56 -8.10
N ALA A 514 -10.77 -37.26 -9.16
CA ALA A 514 -12.18 -37.63 -9.31
C ALA A 514 -12.43 -38.46 -10.58
N THR A 515 -13.26 -39.51 -10.48
CA THR A 515 -13.56 -40.45 -11.59
C THR A 515 -14.97 -40.29 -12.18
N ALA A 516 -15.87 -39.58 -11.48
CA ALA A 516 -17.22 -39.27 -11.92
C ALA A 516 -17.47 -37.75 -11.98
N ASP A 517 -18.43 -37.33 -12.81
CA ASP A 517 -18.91 -35.94 -12.77
C ASP A 517 -19.87 -35.73 -11.57
N GLY A 518 -19.98 -34.49 -11.10
CA GLY A 518 -20.82 -34.10 -9.98
C GLY A 518 -20.13 -33.13 -9.01
N THR A 519 -20.80 -32.83 -7.90
CA THR A 519 -20.30 -31.90 -6.88
C THR A 519 -19.56 -32.65 -5.77
N TYR A 520 -18.38 -32.15 -5.42
CA TYR A 520 -17.51 -32.68 -4.38
C TYR A 520 -17.25 -31.58 -3.36
N LEU A 521 -17.28 -31.93 -2.07
CA LEU A 521 -16.93 -31.05 -0.97
C LEU A 521 -15.64 -31.54 -0.34
N VAL A 522 -14.59 -30.74 -0.44
CA VAL A 522 -13.28 -30.98 0.16
C VAL A 522 -13.10 -29.98 1.30
N GLN A 523 -12.60 -30.40 2.45
CA GLN A 523 -12.35 -29.52 3.59
C GLN A 523 -10.85 -29.40 3.87
N LEU A 524 -10.43 -28.19 4.23
CA LEU A 524 -9.10 -27.89 4.75
C LEU A 524 -9.20 -27.42 6.21
N VAL A 525 -8.38 -28.03 7.06
CA VAL A 525 -8.02 -27.47 8.38
C VAL A 525 -6.53 -27.12 8.35
N ALA A 526 -6.19 -25.91 8.78
CA ALA A 526 -4.81 -25.42 8.87
C ALA A 526 -4.41 -25.23 10.34
N SER A 527 -3.16 -25.51 10.70
CA SER A 527 -2.67 -25.43 12.08
C SER A 527 -1.23 -24.92 12.16
N ASN A 528 -0.93 -24.19 13.25
CA ASN A 528 0.42 -23.77 13.64
C ASN A 528 1.05 -24.66 14.71
N GLY A 529 0.47 -25.83 15.00
CA GLY A 529 0.91 -26.75 16.05
C GLY A 529 0.40 -26.40 17.46
N ALA A 530 -0.01 -25.16 17.73
CA ALA A 530 -0.63 -24.75 18.99
C ALA A 530 -2.17 -24.70 18.91
N THR A 531 -2.69 -24.30 17.75
CA THR A 531 -4.12 -24.13 17.47
C THR A 531 -4.46 -24.61 16.06
N SER A 532 -5.74 -24.83 15.76
CA SER A 532 -6.22 -25.19 14.43
C SER A 532 -7.33 -24.24 14.01
N SER A 533 -7.45 -23.98 12.70
CA SER A 533 -8.56 -23.25 12.11
C SER A 533 -9.87 -24.03 12.25
N ALA A 534 -11.00 -23.33 12.09
CA ALA A 534 -12.23 -24.02 11.68
C ALA A 534 -12.03 -24.68 10.29
N PRO A 535 -12.75 -25.78 9.97
CA PRO A 535 -12.71 -26.36 8.64
C PRO A 535 -13.30 -25.40 7.60
N VAL A 536 -12.55 -25.13 6.53
CA VAL A 536 -13.03 -24.36 5.37
C VAL A 536 -13.35 -25.34 4.25
N THR A 537 -14.55 -25.24 3.68
CA THR A 537 -15.00 -26.14 2.60
C THR A 537 -14.74 -25.50 1.24
N LEU A 538 -14.07 -26.24 0.37
CA LEU A 538 -13.91 -26.00 -1.07
C LEU A 538 -14.88 -26.89 -1.83
N LYS A 539 -15.72 -26.28 -2.67
CA LYS A 539 -16.62 -26.97 -3.60
C LYS A 539 -15.96 -27.13 -4.96
N LEU A 540 -15.85 -28.37 -5.42
CA LEU A 540 -15.38 -28.72 -6.75
C LEU A 540 -16.53 -29.30 -7.55
N VAL A 541 -16.89 -28.66 -8.67
CA VAL A 541 -17.87 -29.20 -9.63
C VAL A 541 -17.08 -29.88 -10.75
N VAL A 542 -17.04 -31.22 -10.70
CA VAL A 542 -16.35 -32.03 -11.69
C VAL A 542 -17.27 -32.22 -12.89
N ASN A 543 -16.81 -31.77 -14.06
CA ASN A 543 -17.51 -31.92 -15.33
C ASN A 543 -16.49 -32.19 -16.45
N ASN A 544 -16.46 -33.42 -16.96
CA ASN A 544 -15.52 -33.81 -18.01
C ASN A 544 -15.76 -33.10 -19.35
N GLY A 545 -16.96 -32.54 -19.57
CA GLY A 545 -17.35 -31.80 -20.78
C GLY A 545 -16.93 -30.32 -20.80
N LEU A 546 -16.35 -29.78 -19.73
CA LEU A 546 -15.88 -28.38 -19.67
C LEU A 546 -14.99 -28.04 -20.85
N THR A 547 -15.36 -27.03 -21.63
CA THR A 547 -14.64 -26.62 -22.84
C THR A 547 -14.48 -25.09 -22.83
N PRO A 548 -13.24 -24.54 -22.92
CA PRO A 548 -11.96 -25.25 -22.89
C PRO A 548 -11.71 -26.03 -21.57
N ALA A 549 -10.74 -26.95 -21.59
CA ALA A 549 -10.27 -27.60 -20.37
C ALA A 549 -9.57 -26.54 -19.48
N PRO A 550 -9.70 -26.56 -18.14
CA PRO A 550 -9.03 -25.58 -17.27
C PRO A 550 -7.54 -25.39 -17.56
N SER A 551 -6.78 -26.48 -17.72
CA SER A 551 -5.34 -26.46 -18.05
C SER A 551 -5.00 -26.00 -19.47
N ALA A 552 -6.00 -25.90 -20.35
CA ALA A 552 -5.86 -25.44 -21.73
C ALA A 552 -6.22 -23.95 -21.90
N ILE A 553 -6.79 -23.29 -20.89
CA ILE A 553 -7.14 -21.85 -20.96
C ILE A 553 -5.88 -21.01 -21.10
N ARG A 554 -5.90 -20.05 -22.03
CA ARG A 554 -4.80 -19.10 -22.33
C ARG A 554 -5.32 -17.66 -22.29
N PHE A 555 -4.43 -16.68 -22.45
CA PHE A 555 -4.82 -15.28 -22.49
C PHE A 555 -5.77 -14.98 -23.65
N ALA A 556 -5.67 -15.70 -24.78
CA ALA A 556 -6.59 -15.57 -25.91
C ALA A 556 -8.07 -15.82 -25.52
N ASP A 557 -8.35 -16.78 -24.62
CA ASP A 557 -9.71 -17.03 -24.13
C ASP A 557 -10.20 -15.88 -23.25
N VAL A 558 -9.33 -15.39 -22.36
CA VAL A 558 -9.62 -14.26 -21.45
C VAL A 558 -9.82 -12.96 -22.24
N LYS A 559 -8.96 -12.68 -23.22
CA LYS A 559 -9.09 -11.59 -24.19
C LYS A 559 -10.44 -11.64 -24.90
N THR A 560 -10.85 -12.82 -25.37
CA THR A 560 -12.17 -13.04 -25.98
C THR A 560 -13.31 -12.65 -25.03
N VAL A 561 -13.26 -13.04 -23.76
CA VAL A 561 -14.25 -12.64 -22.74
C VAL A 561 -14.24 -11.12 -22.52
N LEU A 562 -13.06 -10.52 -22.33
CA LEU A 562 -12.90 -9.06 -22.12
C LEU A 562 -13.37 -8.23 -23.32
N GLN A 563 -13.32 -8.78 -24.55
CA GLN A 563 -13.77 -8.10 -25.76
C GLN A 563 -15.26 -8.30 -26.07
N SER A 564 -15.87 -9.39 -25.61
CA SER A 564 -17.26 -9.78 -25.95
C SER A 564 -18.29 -9.60 -24.83
N ALA A 565 -17.90 -9.61 -23.55
CA ALA A 565 -18.82 -9.52 -22.40
C ALA A 565 -19.33 -8.09 -22.11
N GLY A 566 -19.44 -7.22 -23.13
CA GLY A 566 -19.88 -5.82 -22.98
C GLY A 566 -18.84 -4.86 -22.38
N CYS A 567 -17.72 -5.36 -21.86
CA CYS A 567 -16.70 -4.53 -21.21
C CYS A 567 -16.13 -3.43 -22.13
N THR A 568 -15.99 -3.69 -23.43
CA THR A 568 -15.46 -2.75 -24.45
C THR A 568 -16.32 -1.50 -24.65
N THR A 569 -17.58 -1.47 -24.18
CA THR A 569 -18.40 -0.25 -24.13
C THR A 569 -17.77 0.86 -23.30
N CYS A 570 -17.02 0.51 -22.24
CA CYS A 570 -16.23 1.47 -21.47
C CYS A 570 -14.71 1.25 -21.63
N HIS A 571 -14.27 0.02 -21.90
CA HIS A 571 -12.85 -0.34 -21.99
C HIS A 571 -12.24 -0.09 -23.38
N THR A 572 -12.43 1.12 -23.92
CA THR A 572 -11.99 1.55 -25.26
C THR A 572 -11.34 2.94 -25.23
N THR A 573 -10.45 3.23 -26.18
CA THR A 573 -9.74 4.53 -26.31
C THR A 573 -10.67 5.72 -26.57
N THR A 574 -11.84 5.47 -27.16
CA THR A 574 -12.86 6.49 -27.43
C THR A 574 -13.76 6.82 -26.22
N ALA A 575 -13.58 6.13 -25.09
CA ALA A 575 -14.36 6.37 -23.88
C ALA A 575 -13.94 7.69 -23.20
N VAL A 576 -14.74 8.74 -23.40
CA VAL A 576 -14.50 10.07 -22.81
C VAL A 576 -14.87 10.10 -21.31
N ALA A 577 -15.94 9.39 -20.92
CA ALA A 577 -16.39 9.28 -19.54
C ALA A 577 -17.24 8.01 -19.35
N PRO A 578 -16.86 7.05 -18.47
CA PRO A 578 -15.57 6.94 -17.79
C PRO A 578 -14.45 6.47 -18.73
N ARG A 579 -13.29 7.13 -18.73
CA ARG A 579 -12.05 6.60 -19.30
C ARG A 579 -11.45 5.55 -18.34
N PRO A 580 -11.27 4.30 -18.80
CA PRO A 580 -10.84 3.17 -17.99
C PRO A 580 -9.33 3.24 -17.68
N PRO A 581 -8.85 2.51 -16.64
CA PRO A 581 -7.42 2.36 -16.37
C PRO A 581 -6.71 1.36 -17.31
N LEU A 582 -7.45 0.68 -18.18
CA LEU A 582 -6.97 -0.36 -19.11
C LEU A 582 -7.96 -0.49 -20.28
N PHE A 583 -7.46 -0.56 -21.51
CA PHE A 583 -8.27 -0.78 -22.71
C PHE A 583 -8.24 -2.25 -23.13
N PHE A 584 -9.40 -2.79 -23.51
CA PHE A 584 -9.56 -4.18 -23.96
C PHE A 584 -9.65 -4.31 -25.49
N THR A 585 -9.80 -3.18 -26.19
CA THR A 585 -9.65 -3.11 -27.65
C THR A 585 -8.19 -3.37 -28.07
N ASP A 586 -8.02 -3.90 -29.27
CA ASP A 586 -6.71 -3.97 -29.93
C ASP A 586 -6.31 -2.58 -30.42
N ILE A 587 -5.17 -2.10 -29.93
CA ILE A 587 -4.64 -0.74 -30.11
C ILE A 587 -3.12 -0.81 -30.09
N ASP A 588 -2.50 0.18 -30.72
CA ASP A 588 -1.08 0.51 -30.56
C ASP A 588 -0.83 0.92 -29.09
N ARG A 589 -0.08 0.10 -28.36
CA ARG A 589 0.30 0.30 -26.95
C ARG A 589 1.75 0.75 -26.82
N ASN A 590 2.61 0.34 -27.74
CA ASN A 590 4.04 0.65 -27.72
C ASN A 590 4.39 2.01 -28.36
N GLY A 591 3.50 2.55 -29.21
CA GLY A 591 3.60 3.82 -29.93
C GLY A 591 4.24 3.72 -31.32
N ASP A 592 4.37 2.53 -31.91
CA ASP A 592 5.08 2.31 -33.18
C ASP A 592 4.21 2.50 -34.45
N SER A 593 2.94 2.88 -34.27
CA SER A 593 1.92 3.04 -35.32
C SER A 593 1.46 1.73 -36.00
N THR A 594 1.75 0.58 -35.40
CA THR A 594 1.19 -0.73 -35.79
C THR A 594 0.36 -1.35 -34.66
N VAL A 595 -0.30 -2.48 -34.93
CA VAL A 595 -1.01 -3.28 -33.92
C VAL A 595 -0.60 -4.73 -34.11
N ASP A 596 0.29 -5.23 -33.26
CA ASP A 596 1.01 -6.48 -33.49
C ASP A 596 1.13 -7.41 -32.25
N ALA A 597 2.02 -8.40 -32.32
CA ALA A 597 2.26 -9.35 -31.23
C ALA A 597 2.92 -8.74 -29.99
N THR A 598 3.56 -7.57 -30.14
CA THR A 598 4.10 -6.72 -29.07
C THR A 598 2.95 -6.09 -28.29
N ASP A 599 1.94 -5.51 -28.96
CA ASP A 599 0.77 -4.93 -28.29
C ASP A 599 -0.05 -5.99 -27.56
N ASP A 600 -0.17 -7.18 -28.13
CA ASP A 600 -0.80 -8.31 -27.44
C ASP A 600 0.02 -8.75 -26.21
N ALA A 601 1.36 -8.68 -26.25
CA ALA A 601 2.22 -8.96 -25.10
C ALA A 601 2.05 -7.91 -23.99
N TRP A 602 1.91 -6.64 -24.38
CA TRP A 602 1.62 -5.55 -23.46
C TRP A 602 0.24 -5.72 -22.84
N PHE A 603 -0.79 -6.01 -23.64
CA PHE A 603 -2.15 -6.26 -23.16
C PHE A 603 -2.20 -7.42 -22.18
N TYR A 604 -1.53 -8.53 -22.48
CA TYR A 604 -1.36 -9.66 -21.55
C TYR A 604 -0.74 -9.22 -20.23
N LYS A 605 0.35 -8.44 -20.24
CA LYS A 605 1.01 -7.99 -19.00
C LYS A 605 0.13 -7.02 -18.21
N GLU A 606 -0.57 -6.10 -18.87
CA GLU A 606 -1.53 -5.18 -18.24
C GLU A 606 -2.68 -5.93 -17.56
N VAL A 607 -3.25 -6.96 -18.22
CA VAL A 607 -4.32 -7.80 -17.66
C VAL A 607 -3.81 -8.68 -16.52
N ARG A 608 -2.66 -9.36 -16.69
CA ARG A 608 -2.05 -10.17 -15.62
C ARG A 608 -1.70 -9.34 -14.39
N GLY A 609 -1.34 -8.06 -14.56
CA GLY A 609 -1.16 -7.11 -13.46
C GLY A 609 -2.44 -6.75 -12.69
N ARG A 610 -3.62 -7.24 -13.13
CA ARG A 610 -4.91 -7.15 -12.40
C ARG A 610 -5.29 -8.47 -11.73
N VAL A 611 -4.34 -9.42 -11.62
CA VAL A 611 -4.49 -10.69 -10.89
C VAL A 611 -3.77 -10.59 -9.54
N ASN A 612 -4.45 -10.99 -8.47
CA ASN A 612 -3.88 -11.09 -7.14
C ASN A 612 -3.66 -12.56 -6.75
N PHE A 613 -2.46 -13.08 -6.98
CA PHE A 613 -2.18 -14.50 -6.68
C PHE A 613 -2.21 -14.84 -5.18
N ALA A 614 -1.97 -13.87 -4.30
CA ALA A 614 -2.03 -14.04 -2.84
C ALA A 614 -3.46 -13.92 -2.25
N ASP A 615 -4.45 -13.61 -3.10
CA ASP A 615 -5.87 -13.56 -2.78
C ASP A 615 -6.66 -13.59 -4.11
N VAL A 616 -6.84 -14.78 -4.69
CA VAL A 616 -7.33 -14.94 -6.08
C VAL A 616 -8.68 -14.23 -6.28
N VAL A 617 -9.60 -14.36 -5.31
CA VAL A 617 -10.92 -13.71 -5.34
C VAL A 617 -10.87 -12.19 -5.12
N ALA A 618 -9.76 -11.64 -4.66
CA ALA A 618 -9.55 -10.19 -4.62
C ALA A 618 -9.23 -9.58 -5.99
N SER A 619 -8.86 -10.38 -6.99
CA SER A 619 -8.44 -9.91 -8.32
C SER A 619 -9.51 -9.00 -8.94
N PRO A 620 -9.18 -7.74 -9.30
CA PRO A 620 -10.12 -6.83 -9.96
C PRO A 620 -10.84 -7.41 -11.19
N LEU A 621 -10.20 -8.31 -11.95
CA LEU A 621 -10.80 -9.02 -13.09
C LEU A 621 -11.98 -9.94 -12.70
N LEU A 622 -11.97 -10.48 -11.48
CA LEU A 622 -13.08 -11.27 -10.95
C LEU A 622 -14.08 -10.37 -10.23
N ARG A 623 -13.60 -9.47 -9.35
CA ARG A 623 -14.48 -8.64 -8.51
C ARG A 623 -15.35 -7.67 -9.30
N LYS A 624 -14.75 -6.85 -10.17
CA LYS A 624 -15.48 -5.73 -10.79
C LYS A 624 -16.62 -6.18 -11.68
N PRO A 625 -16.43 -7.13 -12.61
CA PRO A 625 -17.54 -7.63 -13.42
C PRO A 625 -18.62 -8.32 -12.57
N SER A 626 -18.28 -8.83 -11.39
CA SER A 626 -19.19 -9.46 -10.43
C SER A 626 -19.85 -8.46 -9.48
N ASN A 627 -20.16 -7.23 -9.92
CA ASN A 627 -20.81 -6.18 -9.12
C ASN A 627 -20.03 -5.63 -7.90
N HIS A 628 -18.73 -5.96 -7.72
CA HIS A 628 -17.93 -5.41 -6.63
C HIS A 628 -17.13 -4.19 -7.10
N HIS A 629 -17.65 -2.99 -6.87
CA HIS A 629 -17.08 -1.69 -7.25
C HIS A 629 -16.94 -1.54 -8.78
N HIS A 630 -18.07 -1.63 -9.48
CA HIS A 630 -18.16 -1.40 -10.94
C HIS A 630 -19.44 -0.62 -11.28
N ASN A 631 -19.65 0.51 -10.60
CA ASN A 631 -20.87 1.34 -10.68
C ASN A 631 -22.17 0.56 -10.39
N GLY A 632 -22.12 -0.50 -9.58
CA GLY A 632 -23.27 -1.39 -9.33
C GLY A 632 -23.59 -2.36 -10.48
N GLY A 633 -22.71 -2.51 -11.47
CA GLY A 633 -22.93 -3.34 -12.64
C GLY A 633 -22.47 -4.79 -12.46
N LEU A 634 -23.40 -5.73 -12.62
CA LEU A 634 -23.13 -7.15 -12.84
C LEU A 634 -23.03 -7.44 -14.34
N GLN A 635 -21.90 -7.98 -14.80
CA GLN A 635 -21.69 -8.34 -16.20
C GLN A 635 -22.20 -9.75 -16.53
N PRO A 636 -22.68 -10.02 -17.76
CA PRO A 636 -23.11 -11.36 -18.16
C PRO A 636 -22.01 -12.41 -17.97
N GLY A 637 -22.35 -13.52 -17.32
CA GLY A 637 -21.41 -14.61 -17.04
C GLY A 637 -20.48 -14.37 -15.83
N PHE A 638 -20.72 -13.32 -15.03
CA PHE A 638 -19.92 -13.00 -13.84
C PHE A 638 -20.69 -13.04 -12.51
N ASP A 639 -21.84 -13.72 -12.43
CA ASP A 639 -22.59 -13.82 -11.17
C ASP A 639 -21.94 -14.82 -10.20
N ASN A 640 -20.97 -14.33 -9.43
CA ASN A 640 -20.24 -15.13 -8.44
C ASN A 640 -21.08 -15.56 -7.21
N SER A 641 -22.38 -15.21 -7.15
CA SER A 641 -23.31 -15.80 -6.17
C SER A 641 -23.83 -17.18 -6.59
N LEU A 642 -23.71 -17.55 -7.87
CA LEU A 642 -24.18 -18.82 -8.41
C LEU A 642 -23.20 -19.98 -8.17
N GLU A 643 -23.72 -21.21 -8.25
CA GLU A 643 -22.94 -22.45 -8.12
C GLU A 643 -21.95 -22.67 -9.28
N PRO A 644 -20.72 -23.18 -9.06
CA PRO A 644 -19.73 -23.36 -10.12
C PRO A 644 -20.25 -24.17 -11.32
N GLY A 645 -19.99 -23.67 -12.52
CA GLY A 645 -20.49 -24.24 -13.78
C GLY A 645 -21.90 -23.78 -14.16
N SER A 646 -22.57 -22.94 -13.35
CA SER A 646 -23.81 -22.28 -13.76
C SER A 646 -23.55 -21.33 -14.95
N PRO A 647 -24.43 -21.28 -15.98
CA PRO A 647 -24.24 -20.40 -17.14
C PRO A 647 -24.04 -18.92 -16.78
N GLY A 648 -24.70 -18.43 -15.72
CA GLY A 648 -24.56 -17.06 -15.23
C GLY A 648 -23.18 -16.70 -14.65
N ARG A 649 -22.29 -17.69 -14.41
CA ARG A 649 -20.90 -17.48 -13.96
C ARG A 649 -19.82 -18.08 -14.87
N ALA A 650 -20.16 -18.44 -16.11
CA ALA A 650 -19.22 -19.11 -17.02
C ALA A 650 -17.95 -18.27 -17.33
N ASN A 651 -18.08 -16.95 -17.47
CA ASN A 651 -16.94 -16.06 -17.71
C ASN A 651 -16.06 -15.91 -16.46
N TYR A 652 -16.68 -15.84 -15.27
CA TYR A 652 -15.99 -15.88 -13.99
C TYR A 652 -15.20 -17.18 -13.83
N ASP A 653 -15.80 -18.35 -14.11
CA ASP A 653 -15.16 -19.65 -13.98
C ASP A 653 -14.01 -19.86 -14.98
N LEU A 654 -14.11 -19.30 -16.19
CA LEU A 654 -13.03 -19.31 -17.17
C LEU A 654 -11.83 -18.49 -16.68
N ILE A 655 -12.06 -17.23 -16.28
CA ILE A 655 -10.99 -16.34 -15.80
C ILE A 655 -10.41 -16.85 -14.47
N LEU A 656 -11.23 -17.41 -13.58
CA LEU A 656 -10.78 -18.01 -12.34
C LEU A 656 -9.86 -19.21 -12.60
N ASN A 657 -10.26 -20.12 -13.49
CA ASN A 657 -9.41 -21.25 -13.85
C ASN A 657 -8.13 -20.81 -14.59
N TRP A 658 -8.17 -19.77 -15.42
CA TRP A 658 -6.96 -19.16 -16.00
C TRP A 658 -5.99 -18.70 -14.91
N ILE A 659 -6.46 -17.91 -13.93
CA ILE A 659 -5.66 -17.43 -12.80
C ILE A 659 -5.05 -18.59 -12.00
N LEU A 660 -5.86 -19.61 -11.69
CA LEU A 660 -5.42 -20.76 -10.90
C LEU A 660 -4.40 -21.66 -11.61
N ASN A 661 -4.29 -21.57 -12.94
CA ASN A 661 -3.23 -22.21 -13.73
C ASN A 661 -2.01 -21.30 -13.96
N GLY A 662 -1.86 -20.21 -13.19
CA GLY A 662 -0.74 -19.27 -13.26
C GLY A 662 -0.96 -18.08 -14.21
N ALA A 663 -2.17 -17.93 -14.74
CA ALA A 663 -2.54 -16.95 -15.77
C ALA A 663 -1.63 -17.03 -17.03
N PRO A 664 -1.52 -18.20 -17.69
CA PRO A 664 -0.61 -18.39 -18.83
C PRO A 664 -1.02 -17.54 -20.05
N ARG A 665 -0.03 -17.05 -20.81
CA ARG A 665 -0.25 -16.37 -22.08
C ARG A 665 -0.86 -17.30 -23.12
#